data_AF-A0A9Q0FVP8-F1
#
_entry.id   AF-A0A9Q0FVP8-F1
#
_cell.length_a   1.000
_cell.length_b   1.000
_cell.length_c   1.000
_cell.angle_alpha   90.00
_cell.angle_beta   90.00
_cell.angle_gamma   90.00
#
_symmetry.space_group_name_H-M   'P 1'
#
loop_
_entity.id
_entity.type
_entity.pdbx_description
1 polymer ?
#
loop_
_entity_poly.entity_id
_entity_poly.type
_entity_poly.pdbx_seq_one_letter_code
_entity_poly.pdbx_strand_id
1 'polypeptide(L)'
;MEKKLLLQHPLLLALILAVGFVMMDPFQMGPLGGLDFKPVKHDIAPYHQVMSSWPRDNKSRLGDGNLEFVDEVFGPESLEFDSLGRGPYTGLADGRVVRWMGEDVGWETFALVTSNWSKKLCDRGVDSTTYKQWKHEKLCGRPLGLRFHKETGHLYIADAYYGLLVVGPEGGIATPVATHVEEEPILFANDLDIHKNGSIFFTDTSKRYDRVRHFFILLEGEATGRLLRYDPSTKTTHKVLDGLAFPNGVQLAKDQNFLLFTETTNCRLMKYWLEGPKTGSVELVADLPGFPDNVRLNDKGQFWVAIDCCRTPAQEVLTNNPWIRDIYFRLPIRMSLLARMMGMKMYTVISLFNEFGEILDVLEDQKGDVMKLVSEVREASFGRVFPSGYWPKCTNSTGFVRNQVSLRSFSSEAERESIEYDVVIVGAGPAGLSAAIRLKQLCHEKGVDLSVCVVEKGAEVGAHILSGNVFEPRALDELLPSWKQEEAPISVPVSSDKFLFLTKNRAFSLPSPFDNHGNYVISLSQLVRWMGVKAEEFGVEIYPGFAASEILYDANDYVIGIGTNDMGIAKDGSKKENFQRGVALKGRVTLLAEGCRGSLSEVWEVDESKHKPGAVLHTLGWPLDNGTYGGSFLYHMKDKQVSVGLVVALNYRNPYLNPFEEFQKLKHHPSIGPLLEGGTVVQYGARTLNEGGIQSIPYPVFPGGAIIGCSAGFLNVPKIKGTHTAMKSGMLAAEAAFGALHGDSTLESYWESLRNSWIWEELHRARNYRPAFDHGLIPGLTISALEHYITKGRSPVTLKHGKPDHEATDVAQIHSPIEYPKPDGSLSFDVPTSLHRSNTNHDHDQPAHLRLRDPKIPESVNLPVYAAPESRYCPARVYEYVPDEESQLKLQINAQNCLHCKACDVKDPKQNIEWTVPEGGGGPGYSVM
;
A
#
# COMPACT_ATOMS: atom_id res chain seq x y z
N MET A 1 -45.66 18.75 -35.67
CA MET A 1 -45.86 17.30 -35.51
C MET A 1 -44.87 16.69 -34.49
N GLU A 2 -43.87 17.44 -34.02
CA GLU A 2 -42.71 16.86 -33.32
C GLU A 2 -42.89 16.52 -31.83
N LYS A 3 -43.80 17.17 -31.08
CA LYS A 3 -43.88 16.99 -29.61
C LYS A 3 -44.28 15.58 -29.12
N LYS A 4 -44.73 14.67 -29.99
CA LYS A 4 -45.07 13.28 -29.61
C LYS A 4 -43.92 12.28 -29.75
N LEU A 5 -42.85 12.59 -30.51
CA LEU A 5 -41.78 11.62 -30.78
C LEU A 5 -40.85 11.40 -29.58
N LEU A 6 -40.53 12.48 -28.86
CA LEU A 6 -39.62 12.46 -27.70
C LEU A 6 -40.17 11.71 -26.47
N LEU A 7 -41.49 11.60 -26.34
CA LEU A 7 -42.14 10.87 -25.23
C LEU A 7 -42.25 9.35 -25.46
N GLN A 8 -42.02 8.87 -26.69
CA GLN A 8 -42.06 7.43 -27.02
C GLN A 8 -40.71 6.72 -26.85
N HIS A 9 -39.63 7.48 -26.67
CA HIS A 9 -38.27 6.96 -26.50
C HIS A 9 -37.63 7.55 -25.22
N PRO A 10 -38.01 7.09 -24.02
CA PRO A 10 -37.50 7.65 -22.76
C PRO A 10 -35.96 7.52 -22.64
N LEU A 11 -35.36 6.50 -23.24
CA LEU A 11 -33.90 6.36 -23.35
C LEU A 11 -33.25 7.44 -24.23
N LEU A 12 -33.91 7.84 -25.33
CA LEU A 12 -33.41 8.91 -26.21
C LEU A 12 -33.54 10.28 -25.52
N LEU A 13 -34.66 10.53 -24.83
CA LEU A 13 -34.83 11.74 -24.03
C LEU A 13 -33.82 11.80 -22.88
N ALA A 14 -33.60 10.70 -22.16
CA ALA A 14 -32.57 10.61 -21.13
C ALA A 14 -31.16 10.84 -21.68
N LEU A 15 -30.84 10.29 -22.87
CA LEU A 15 -29.56 10.52 -23.56
C LEU A 15 -29.38 11.99 -23.94
N ILE A 16 -30.41 12.64 -24.52
CA ILE A 16 -30.37 14.07 -24.89
C ILE A 16 -30.20 14.95 -23.64
N LEU A 17 -30.91 14.64 -22.55
CA LEU A 17 -30.77 15.36 -21.29
C LEU A 17 -29.37 15.14 -20.68
N ALA A 18 -28.83 13.92 -20.70
CA ALA A 18 -27.49 13.63 -20.22
C ALA A 18 -26.39 14.34 -21.04
N VAL A 19 -26.50 14.33 -22.37
CA VAL A 19 -25.57 15.06 -23.26
C VAL A 19 -25.69 16.57 -23.04
N GLY A 20 -26.90 17.12 -22.93
CA GLY A 20 -27.10 18.53 -22.61
C GLY A 20 -26.51 18.93 -21.26
N PHE A 21 -26.65 18.06 -20.25
CA PHE A 21 -26.11 18.26 -18.91
C PHE A 21 -24.57 18.24 -18.90
N VAL A 22 -23.93 17.35 -19.66
CA VAL A 22 -22.46 17.33 -19.84
C VAL A 22 -21.97 18.54 -20.63
N MET A 23 -22.66 18.93 -21.72
CA MET A 23 -22.28 20.07 -22.55
C MET A 23 -22.35 21.40 -21.78
N MET A 24 -23.39 21.57 -20.95
CA MET A 24 -23.61 22.81 -20.19
C MET A 24 -22.86 22.87 -18.85
N ASP A 25 -22.44 21.72 -18.30
CA ASP A 25 -21.94 21.55 -16.92
C ASP A 25 -22.50 22.57 -15.90
N PRO A 26 -23.84 22.64 -15.72
CA PRO A 26 -24.49 23.74 -15.00
C PRO A 26 -24.18 23.77 -13.50
N PHE A 27 -23.51 22.73 -12.99
CA PHE A 27 -23.08 22.61 -11.60
C PHE A 27 -21.55 22.60 -11.44
N GLN A 28 -20.79 22.84 -12.52
CA GLN A 28 -19.32 22.88 -12.51
C GLN A 28 -18.69 21.60 -11.91
N MET A 29 -19.26 20.44 -12.25
CA MET A 29 -18.88 19.13 -11.69
C MET A 29 -17.80 18.42 -12.51
N GLY A 30 -17.52 18.89 -13.73
CA GLY A 30 -16.39 18.40 -14.53
C GLY A 30 -15.03 18.96 -14.03
N PRO A 31 -13.91 18.33 -14.41
CA PRO A 31 -12.56 18.84 -14.19
C PRO A 31 -12.31 20.31 -14.57
N LEU A 32 -13.10 20.87 -15.49
CA LEU A 32 -13.01 22.27 -15.95
C LEU A 32 -13.85 23.27 -15.13
N GLY A 33 -14.52 22.83 -14.06
CA GLY A 33 -15.51 23.61 -13.32
C GLY A 33 -15.09 25.05 -12.98
N GLY A 34 -15.77 26.02 -13.59
CA GLY A 34 -15.58 27.45 -13.36
C GLY A 34 -14.42 28.13 -14.11
N LEU A 35 -13.73 27.41 -15.01
CA LEU A 35 -12.67 27.96 -15.85
C LEU A 35 -13.16 28.23 -17.28
N ASP A 36 -12.72 29.36 -17.85
CA ASP A 36 -12.76 29.60 -19.30
C ASP A 36 -11.74 28.66 -19.94
N PHE A 37 -12.21 27.62 -20.65
CA PHE A 37 -11.40 26.59 -21.29
C PHE A 37 -11.50 26.69 -22.82
N LYS A 38 -10.35 26.88 -23.47
CA LYS A 38 -10.21 27.11 -24.91
C LYS A 38 -9.26 26.06 -25.51
N PRO A 39 -9.76 24.84 -25.80
CA PRO A 39 -8.95 23.85 -26.47
C PRO A 39 -8.69 24.29 -27.91
N VAL A 40 -7.42 24.39 -28.29
CA VAL A 40 -6.98 24.57 -29.68
C VAL A 40 -6.45 23.25 -30.25
N LYS A 41 -6.40 23.13 -31.58
CA LYS A 41 -5.76 21.98 -32.23
C LYS A 41 -4.25 22.13 -32.07
N HIS A 42 -3.57 21.11 -31.54
CA HIS A 42 -2.10 21.18 -31.43
C HIS A 42 -1.48 20.92 -32.81
N ASP A 43 -0.31 21.52 -33.03
CA ASP A 43 0.56 21.19 -34.15
C ASP A 43 1.56 20.13 -33.66
N ILE A 44 1.21 18.85 -33.86
CA ILE A 44 1.99 17.71 -33.37
C ILE A 44 2.14 16.66 -34.47
N ALA A 45 3.32 16.05 -34.58
CA ALA A 45 3.56 15.00 -35.56
C ALA A 45 2.74 13.74 -35.28
N PRO A 46 2.26 13.03 -36.33
CA PRO A 46 1.41 11.86 -36.18
C PRO A 46 2.05 10.78 -35.31
N TYR A 47 1.30 10.25 -34.34
CA TYR A 47 1.81 9.31 -33.35
C TYR A 47 2.45 8.09 -34.02
N HIS A 48 1.73 7.46 -34.95
CA HIS A 48 2.22 6.29 -35.67
C HIS A 48 3.48 6.57 -36.48
N GLN A 49 3.66 7.79 -37.00
CA GLN A 49 4.88 8.16 -37.73
C GLN A 49 6.08 8.21 -36.77
N VAL A 50 5.97 9.01 -35.70
CA VAL A 50 7.06 9.16 -34.70
C VAL A 50 7.40 7.82 -34.06
N MET A 51 6.42 7.05 -33.59
CA MET A 51 6.68 5.77 -32.92
C MET A 51 7.21 4.68 -33.83
N SER A 52 7.06 4.80 -35.16
CA SER A 52 7.59 3.82 -36.12
C SER A 52 9.06 4.05 -36.46
N SER A 53 9.55 5.30 -36.36
CA SER A 53 10.96 5.64 -36.54
C SER A 53 11.75 5.72 -35.23
N TRP A 54 11.09 5.76 -34.07
CA TRP A 54 11.76 5.91 -32.78
C TRP A 54 12.51 4.63 -32.35
N PRO A 55 13.83 4.68 -32.08
CA PRO A 55 14.57 3.55 -31.56
C PRO A 55 14.14 3.22 -30.12
N ARG A 56 14.04 1.93 -29.80
CA ARG A 56 13.56 1.42 -28.50
C ARG A 56 14.66 0.77 -27.70
N ASP A 57 14.62 1.00 -26.39
CA ASP A 57 15.51 0.32 -25.46
C ASP A 57 14.93 -1.05 -25.07
N ASN A 58 15.11 -2.05 -25.93
CA ASN A 58 14.57 -3.40 -25.73
C ASN A 58 15.05 -4.10 -24.44
N LYS A 59 16.09 -3.57 -23.78
CA LYS A 59 16.58 -4.06 -22.49
C LYS A 59 15.98 -3.30 -21.30
N SER A 60 15.31 -2.16 -21.52
CA SER A 60 14.78 -1.29 -20.48
C SER A 60 15.85 -0.87 -19.46
N ARG A 61 17.04 -0.46 -19.93
CA ARG A 61 18.27 -0.24 -19.14
C ARG A 61 18.11 0.77 -18.02
N LEU A 62 17.15 1.69 -18.12
CA LEU A 62 16.87 2.64 -17.04
C LEU A 62 16.21 1.95 -15.83
N GLY A 63 15.48 0.87 -16.08
CA GLY A 63 14.92 -0.03 -15.06
C GLY A 63 15.94 -0.91 -14.35
N ASP A 64 17.21 -0.91 -14.79
CA ASP A 64 18.34 -1.54 -14.08
C ASP A 64 19.13 -0.51 -13.22
N GLY A 65 18.65 0.74 -13.13
CA GLY A 65 19.31 1.82 -12.40
C GLY A 65 19.10 1.80 -10.89
N ASN A 66 20.09 2.28 -10.14
CA ASN A 66 19.94 2.53 -8.69
C ASN A 66 19.30 3.89 -8.44
N LEU A 67 18.42 3.96 -7.43
CA LEU A 67 17.89 5.22 -6.91
C LEU A 67 18.76 5.71 -5.75
N GLU A 68 19.24 6.95 -5.85
CA GLU A 68 19.95 7.66 -4.78
C GLU A 68 18.99 8.63 -4.07
N PHE A 69 19.25 8.95 -2.79
CA PHE A 69 18.50 9.94 -1.99
C PHE A 69 16.98 9.68 -1.82
N VAL A 70 16.57 8.41 -1.85
CA VAL A 70 15.16 7.99 -1.71
C VAL A 70 14.58 8.48 -0.38
N ASP A 71 13.43 9.16 -0.45
CA ASP A 71 12.71 9.79 0.67
C ASP A 71 13.50 10.89 1.44
N GLU A 72 14.67 11.32 0.96
CA GLU A 72 15.46 12.40 1.60
C GLU A 72 15.05 13.81 1.15
N VAL A 73 14.78 14.00 -0.14
CA VAL A 73 14.45 15.29 -0.76
C VAL A 73 13.28 15.18 -1.73
N PHE A 74 12.35 16.14 -1.67
CA PHE A 74 11.07 16.06 -2.39
C PHE A 74 10.92 17.14 -3.47
N GLY A 75 10.74 16.68 -4.71
CA GLY A 75 10.63 17.51 -5.92
C GLY A 75 11.95 18.09 -6.42
N PRO A 76 13.04 17.31 -6.59
CA PRO A 76 14.23 17.74 -7.30
C PRO A 76 13.97 17.84 -8.81
N GLU A 77 13.81 19.07 -9.29
CA GLU A 77 13.45 19.38 -10.70
C GLU A 77 14.66 19.55 -11.61
N SER A 78 15.78 20.01 -11.04
CA SER A 78 17.04 20.32 -11.72
C SER A 78 18.23 19.93 -10.84
N LEU A 79 19.33 19.48 -11.47
CA LEU A 79 20.55 19.05 -10.79
C LEU A 79 21.74 19.90 -11.25
N GLU A 80 22.23 20.75 -10.36
CA GLU A 80 23.39 21.59 -10.64
C GLU A 80 24.60 21.28 -9.74
N PHE A 81 25.81 21.54 -10.22
CA PHE A 81 27.05 21.42 -9.45
C PHE A 81 27.81 22.74 -9.57
N ASP A 82 28.50 23.14 -8.50
CA ASP A 82 29.28 24.38 -8.53
C ASP A 82 30.56 24.27 -9.37
N SER A 83 31.28 25.38 -9.53
CA SER A 83 32.52 25.43 -10.31
C SER A 83 33.68 24.61 -9.73
N LEU A 84 33.54 24.10 -8.50
CA LEU A 84 34.47 23.18 -7.86
C LEU A 84 34.01 21.71 -7.93
N GLY A 85 32.87 21.44 -8.58
CA GLY A 85 32.27 20.12 -8.68
C GLY A 85 31.53 19.66 -7.42
N ARG A 86 31.26 20.56 -6.46
CA ARG A 86 30.49 20.24 -5.26
C ARG A 86 29.00 20.20 -5.57
N GLY A 87 28.26 19.33 -4.89
CA GLY A 87 26.85 19.08 -5.12
C GLY A 87 26.49 17.59 -4.98
N PRO A 88 25.33 17.15 -5.49
CA PRO A 88 24.36 17.96 -6.27
C PRO A 88 23.70 19.09 -5.48
N TYR A 89 23.35 20.16 -6.19
CA TYR A 89 22.42 21.20 -5.78
C TYR A 89 21.08 20.96 -6.47
N THR A 90 19.97 21.09 -5.75
CA THR A 90 18.63 20.92 -6.33
C THR A 90 17.58 21.79 -5.66
N GLY A 91 16.56 22.19 -6.44
CA GLY A 91 15.39 22.91 -5.96
C GLY A 91 14.37 21.94 -5.40
N LEU A 92 13.64 22.33 -4.34
CA LEU A 92 12.63 21.49 -3.69
C LEU A 92 11.21 22.05 -3.84
N ALA A 93 10.22 21.18 -3.68
CA ALA A 93 8.80 21.51 -3.70
C ALA A 93 8.34 22.48 -2.60
N ASP A 94 9.19 22.77 -1.61
CA ASP A 94 8.91 23.68 -0.50
C ASP A 94 9.57 25.07 -0.66
N GLY A 95 10.25 25.35 -1.78
CA GLY A 95 10.91 26.64 -2.02
C GLY A 95 12.35 26.73 -1.55
N ARG A 96 12.93 25.66 -0.99
CA ARG A 96 14.37 25.59 -0.72
C ARG A 96 15.15 25.23 -1.98
N VAL A 97 16.37 25.75 -2.08
CA VAL A 97 17.45 25.10 -2.82
C VAL A 97 18.37 24.44 -1.79
N VAL A 98 18.62 23.15 -1.95
CA VAL A 98 19.47 22.37 -1.06
C VAL A 98 20.74 21.92 -1.80
N ARG A 99 21.79 21.62 -1.04
CA ARG A 99 23.04 21.01 -1.54
C ARG A 99 23.36 19.75 -0.75
N TRP A 100 23.85 18.72 -1.43
CA TRP A 100 24.40 17.53 -0.79
C TRP A 100 25.81 17.81 -0.28
N MET A 101 26.09 17.46 0.97
CA MET A 101 27.36 17.72 1.65
C MET A 101 28.18 16.45 1.96
N GLY A 102 27.76 15.29 1.44
CA GLY A 102 28.35 13.98 1.73
C GLY A 102 27.59 13.21 2.82
N GLU A 103 27.83 11.90 2.91
CA GLU A 103 27.08 10.97 3.77
C GLU A 103 27.08 11.36 5.27
N ASP A 104 28.19 11.94 5.76
CA ASP A 104 28.32 12.36 7.17
C ASP A 104 27.44 13.57 7.55
N VAL A 105 26.99 14.38 6.57
CA VAL A 105 26.32 15.66 6.80
C VAL A 105 24.91 15.70 6.18
N GLY A 106 24.70 15.02 5.05
CA GLY A 106 23.43 14.98 4.35
C GLY A 106 23.12 16.23 3.52
N TRP A 107 21.83 16.53 3.37
CA TRP A 107 21.34 17.70 2.64
C TRP A 107 21.30 18.96 3.51
N GLU A 108 21.98 20.01 3.05
CA GLU A 108 21.97 21.35 3.67
C GLU A 108 21.09 22.32 2.87
N THR A 109 20.38 23.22 3.55
CA THR A 109 19.66 24.32 2.86
C THR A 109 20.65 25.38 2.41
N PHE A 110 20.90 25.46 1.10
CA PHE A 110 21.79 26.46 0.51
C PHE A 110 21.08 27.79 0.33
N ALA A 111 19.85 27.80 -0.19
CA ALA A 111 19.10 29.04 -0.39
C ALA A 111 17.59 28.91 -0.15
N LEU A 112 16.97 30.06 0.12
CA LEU A 112 15.52 30.24 0.22
C LEU A 112 15.06 31.20 -0.88
N VAL A 113 14.08 30.80 -1.69
CA VAL A 113 13.54 31.67 -2.76
C VAL A 113 12.70 32.85 -2.25
N THR A 114 12.32 32.83 -0.96
CA THR A 114 11.48 33.86 -0.33
C THR A 114 11.80 34.02 1.16
N SER A 115 11.77 35.27 1.64
CA SER A 115 11.94 35.59 3.06
C SER A 115 10.73 35.22 3.93
N ASN A 116 9.58 34.96 3.31
CA ASN A 116 8.36 34.49 3.99
C ASN A 116 8.39 32.97 4.28
N TRP A 117 9.46 32.27 3.87
CA TRP A 117 9.61 30.85 4.09
C TRP A 117 9.70 30.53 5.58
N SER A 118 8.95 29.51 6.03
CA SER A 118 9.14 28.94 7.36
C SER A 118 8.82 27.46 7.34
N LYS A 119 9.54 26.67 8.13
CA LYS A 119 9.33 25.22 8.25
C LYS A 119 7.86 24.89 8.55
N LYS A 120 7.21 25.63 9.47
CA LYS A 120 5.79 25.44 9.80
C LYS A 120 4.81 25.77 8.66
N LEU A 121 5.20 26.56 7.66
CA LEU A 121 4.33 26.91 6.51
C LEU A 121 4.60 26.05 5.28
N CYS A 122 5.88 25.83 4.96
CA CYS A 122 6.32 25.30 3.65
C CYS A 122 6.75 23.83 3.70
N ASP A 123 7.36 23.39 4.80
CA ASP A 123 7.77 21.99 5.03
C ASP A 123 6.54 21.18 5.49
N ARG A 124 5.72 20.78 4.52
CA ARG A 124 4.35 20.26 4.72
C ARG A 124 4.00 18.99 3.94
N GLY A 125 4.93 18.41 3.20
CA GLY A 125 4.66 17.28 2.32
C GLY A 125 5.84 16.32 2.14
N VAL A 126 5.51 15.06 1.92
CA VAL A 126 6.40 13.96 1.49
C VAL A 126 6.07 13.54 0.05
N ASP A 127 5.39 14.41 -0.70
CA ASP A 127 4.91 14.19 -2.07
C ASP A 127 4.82 15.56 -2.77
N SER A 128 5.68 15.82 -3.75
CA SER A 128 5.90 17.12 -4.39
C SER A 128 4.81 17.58 -5.37
N THR A 129 3.72 16.83 -5.53
CA THR A 129 2.60 17.11 -6.47
C THR A 129 1.22 17.10 -5.79
N THR A 130 1.16 17.07 -4.46
CA THR A 130 -0.14 16.96 -3.77
C THR A 130 -0.90 18.29 -3.70
N TYR A 131 -2.24 18.18 -3.72
CA TYR A 131 -3.16 19.29 -3.42
C TYR A 131 -2.92 19.97 -2.05
N LYS A 132 -2.19 19.32 -1.13
CA LYS A 132 -1.73 19.94 0.12
C LYS A 132 -0.58 20.93 -0.15
N GLN A 133 0.41 20.55 -0.97
CA GLN A 133 1.55 21.40 -1.30
C GLN A 133 1.14 22.60 -2.17
N TRP A 134 0.29 22.37 -3.20
CA TRP A 134 -0.20 23.41 -4.12
C TRP A 134 -0.84 24.63 -3.45
N LYS A 135 -1.37 24.49 -2.22
CA LYS A 135 -1.94 25.61 -1.44
C LYS A 135 -0.88 26.59 -0.92
N HIS A 136 0.37 26.16 -0.87
CA HIS A 136 1.48 26.88 -0.25
C HIS A 136 2.61 27.20 -1.23
N GLU A 137 2.72 26.52 -2.37
CA GLU A 137 3.74 26.82 -3.41
C GLU A 137 3.79 28.30 -3.80
N LYS A 138 2.65 28.98 -3.98
CA LYS A 138 2.62 30.43 -4.30
C LYS A 138 3.15 31.36 -3.18
N LEU A 139 3.27 30.86 -1.95
CA LEU A 139 3.81 31.59 -0.79
C LEU A 139 5.24 31.17 -0.43
N CYS A 140 5.63 29.94 -0.79
CA CYS A 140 6.91 29.33 -0.46
C CYS A 140 7.89 29.36 -1.63
N GLY A 141 7.38 29.44 -2.86
CA GLY A 141 8.10 29.30 -4.12
C GLY A 141 8.20 27.84 -4.59
N ARG A 142 8.73 27.68 -5.80
CA ARG A 142 9.01 26.40 -6.45
C ARG A 142 10.18 26.60 -7.43
N PRO A 143 11.44 26.45 -6.98
CA PRO A 143 12.62 26.49 -7.85
C PRO A 143 12.63 25.28 -8.79
N LEU A 144 12.52 25.53 -10.10
CA LEU A 144 12.45 24.51 -11.14
C LEU A 144 13.78 24.35 -11.89
N GLY A 145 14.43 25.46 -12.27
CA GLY A 145 15.74 25.46 -12.96
C GLY A 145 16.84 26.13 -12.15
N LEU A 146 18.07 25.61 -12.21
CA LEU A 146 19.23 26.09 -11.45
C LEU A 146 20.48 26.20 -12.32
N ARG A 147 21.20 27.34 -12.33
CA ARG A 147 22.51 27.47 -13.00
C ARG A 147 23.49 28.33 -12.22
N PHE A 148 24.71 27.83 -12.03
CA PHE A 148 25.82 28.65 -11.55
C PHE A 148 26.45 29.46 -12.69
N HIS A 149 26.60 30.77 -12.49
CA HIS A 149 27.42 31.61 -13.35
C HIS A 149 28.91 31.30 -13.09
N LYS A 150 29.56 30.64 -14.05
CA LYS A 150 30.89 30.01 -13.89
C LYS A 150 31.98 30.93 -13.32
N GLU A 151 31.96 32.22 -13.66
CA GLU A 151 32.98 33.18 -13.19
C GLU A 151 32.70 33.81 -11.82
N THR A 152 31.43 34.02 -11.45
CA THR A 152 31.04 34.77 -10.23
C THR A 152 30.61 33.86 -9.10
N GLY A 153 30.31 32.58 -9.38
CA GLY A 153 29.75 31.65 -8.41
C GLY A 153 28.32 31.97 -7.99
N HIS A 154 27.66 32.94 -8.61
CA HIS A 154 26.25 33.26 -8.35
C HIS A 154 25.36 32.15 -8.90
N LEU A 155 24.39 31.69 -8.10
CA LEU A 155 23.36 30.75 -8.54
C LEU A 155 22.13 31.54 -9.03
N TYR A 156 21.78 31.36 -10.29
CA TYR A 156 20.52 31.82 -10.86
C TYR A 156 19.47 30.71 -10.75
N ILE A 157 18.25 31.09 -10.40
CA ILE A 157 17.14 30.18 -10.10
C ILE A 157 15.92 30.63 -10.90
N ALA A 158 15.34 29.75 -11.70
CA ALA A 158 14.01 29.95 -12.27
C ALA A 158 12.98 29.39 -11.28
N ASP A 159 12.25 30.28 -10.62
CA ASP A 159 11.18 29.94 -9.70
C ASP A 159 9.80 30.15 -10.34
N ALA A 160 8.94 29.14 -10.23
CA ALA A 160 7.65 29.12 -10.91
C ALA A 160 6.66 30.21 -10.48
N TYR A 161 6.92 30.94 -9.39
CA TYR A 161 6.06 32.01 -8.88
C TYR A 161 6.79 33.34 -8.71
N TYR A 162 8.10 33.31 -8.45
CA TYR A 162 8.92 34.51 -8.24
C TYR A 162 9.78 34.91 -9.45
N GLY A 163 9.72 34.16 -10.56
CA GLY A 163 10.41 34.46 -11.80
C GLY A 163 11.90 34.10 -11.73
N LEU A 164 12.76 34.90 -12.36
CA LEU A 164 14.21 34.70 -12.27
C LEU A 164 14.74 35.34 -10.98
N LEU A 165 15.44 34.54 -10.17
CA LEU A 165 16.11 34.94 -8.94
C LEU A 165 17.63 34.78 -9.05
N VAL A 166 18.37 35.43 -8.15
CA VAL A 166 19.81 35.20 -7.96
C VAL A 166 20.16 35.09 -6.47
N VAL A 167 21.10 34.23 -6.13
CA VAL A 167 21.72 34.14 -4.80
C VAL A 167 23.25 34.07 -4.94
N GLY A 168 23.98 34.60 -3.96
CA GLY A 168 25.45 34.60 -3.95
C GLY A 168 26.05 33.21 -3.73
N PRO A 169 27.39 33.07 -3.85
CA PRO A 169 28.08 31.78 -3.74
C PRO A 169 27.98 31.15 -2.34
N GLU A 170 27.76 31.96 -1.31
CA GLU A 170 27.56 31.53 0.09
C GLU A 170 26.11 31.12 0.40
N GLY A 171 25.18 31.25 -0.56
CA GLY A 171 23.76 30.95 -0.35
C GLY A 171 22.99 32.07 0.37
N GLY A 172 21.90 31.71 1.04
CA GLY A 172 21.02 32.62 1.77
C GLY A 172 19.67 32.89 1.09
N ILE A 173 19.13 34.11 1.23
CA ILE A 173 17.84 34.47 0.62
C ILE A 173 18.07 34.95 -0.81
N ALA A 174 17.45 34.28 -1.79
CA ALA A 174 17.54 34.66 -3.19
C ALA A 174 16.75 35.95 -3.46
N THR A 175 17.27 36.79 -4.35
CA THR A 175 16.69 38.08 -4.72
C THR A 175 16.08 38.01 -6.13
N PRO A 176 14.81 38.42 -6.34
CA PRO A 176 14.24 38.50 -7.69
C PRO A 176 14.97 39.51 -8.58
N VAL A 177 15.32 39.08 -9.79
CA VAL A 177 15.98 39.90 -10.82
C VAL A 177 15.10 40.10 -12.06
N ALA A 178 14.18 39.18 -12.38
CA ALA A 178 13.15 39.37 -13.40
C ALA A 178 11.80 38.75 -12.98
N THR A 179 10.81 39.60 -12.73
CA THR A 179 9.41 39.21 -12.45
C THR A 179 8.44 39.60 -13.56
N HIS A 180 8.87 40.47 -14.49
CA HIS A 180 8.09 41.01 -15.59
C HIS A 180 8.97 41.17 -16.85
N VAL A 181 8.32 41.24 -18.00
CA VAL A 181 8.90 41.61 -19.30
C VAL A 181 7.85 42.40 -20.08
N GLU A 182 8.21 43.55 -20.66
CA GLU A 182 7.26 44.40 -21.43
C GLU A 182 5.95 44.71 -20.68
N GLU A 183 6.04 44.99 -19.37
CA GLU A 183 4.91 45.17 -18.43
C GLU A 183 4.05 43.91 -18.15
N GLU A 184 4.20 42.83 -18.92
CA GLU A 184 3.56 41.54 -18.66
C GLU A 184 4.27 40.78 -17.51
N PRO A 185 3.55 40.21 -16.52
CA PRO A 185 4.15 39.39 -15.48
C PRO A 185 4.69 38.07 -16.03
N ILE A 186 5.73 37.53 -15.39
CA ILE A 186 6.21 36.16 -15.57
C ILE A 186 5.41 35.30 -14.59
N LEU A 187 4.63 34.34 -15.10
CA LEU A 187 3.68 33.57 -14.28
C LEU A 187 4.13 32.14 -13.97
N PHE A 188 5.07 31.62 -14.76
CA PHE A 188 5.56 30.27 -14.63
C PHE A 188 6.96 30.17 -15.27
N ALA A 189 7.97 30.75 -14.61
CA ALA A 189 9.36 30.52 -15.00
C ALA A 189 9.74 29.06 -14.71
N ASN A 190 10.42 28.40 -15.66
CA ASN A 190 10.65 26.96 -15.58
C ASN A 190 12.16 26.63 -15.60
N ASP A 191 12.81 26.69 -16.76
CA ASP A 191 14.23 26.36 -16.89
C ASP A 191 15.07 27.51 -17.47
N LEU A 192 16.40 27.47 -17.23
CA LEU A 192 17.35 28.48 -17.68
C LEU A 192 18.72 27.93 -18.12
N ASP A 193 19.44 28.75 -18.88
CA ASP A 193 20.89 28.62 -19.12
C ASP A 193 21.59 29.99 -19.23
N ILE A 194 22.91 30.02 -19.00
CA ILE A 194 23.73 31.24 -18.89
C ILE A 194 24.74 31.33 -20.03
N HIS A 195 24.64 32.41 -20.82
CA HIS A 195 25.52 32.69 -21.94
C HIS A 195 26.86 33.30 -21.48
N LYS A 196 27.91 33.13 -22.29
CA LYS A 196 29.31 33.56 -22.03
C LYS A 196 29.49 35.06 -21.77
N ASN A 197 28.51 35.89 -22.14
CA ASN A 197 28.48 37.33 -21.87
C ASN A 197 27.74 37.71 -20.57
N GLY A 198 27.25 36.73 -19.81
CA GLY A 198 26.44 36.91 -18.60
C GLY A 198 24.93 37.04 -18.82
N SER A 199 24.42 37.06 -20.06
CA SER A 199 22.98 37.02 -20.34
C SER A 199 22.38 35.68 -19.92
N ILE A 200 21.25 35.69 -19.20
CA ILE A 200 20.53 34.48 -18.79
C ILE A 200 19.31 34.29 -19.69
N PHE A 201 19.24 33.15 -20.39
CA PHE A 201 18.08 32.74 -21.16
C PHE A 201 17.21 31.83 -20.30
N PHE A 202 15.91 32.07 -20.26
CA PHE A 202 14.98 31.27 -19.46
C PHE A 202 13.58 31.22 -20.07
N THR A 203 12.81 30.19 -19.74
CA THR A 203 11.44 30.00 -20.22
C THR A 203 10.41 30.56 -19.25
N ASP A 204 9.34 31.12 -19.79
CA ASP A 204 8.08 31.37 -19.10
C ASP A 204 6.99 30.52 -19.78
N THR A 205 6.53 29.48 -19.09
CA THR A 205 5.75 28.40 -19.67
C THR A 205 4.34 28.82 -20.13
N SER A 206 3.71 29.81 -19.49
CA SER A 206 2.42 30.35 -19.96
C SER A 206 2.10 31.72 -19.37
N LYS A 207 1.62 32.63 -20.22
CA LYS A 207 1.00 33.91 -19.82
C LYS A 207 -0.39 33.78 -19.18
N ARG A 208 -0.97 32.58 -19.08
CA ARG A 208 -2.37 32.36 -18.67
C ARG A 208 -2.55 31.55 -17.39
N TYR A 209 -1.63 30.63 -17.09
CA TYR A 209 -1.73 29.74 -15.93
C TYR A 209 -0.40 29.62 -15.19
N ASP A 210 -0.47 29.59 -13.86
CA ASP A 210 0.66 29.30 -12.98
C ASP A 210 0.93 27.77 -12.87
N ARG A 211 2.02 27.41 -12.18
CA ARG A 211 2.46 26.02 -11.99
C ARG A 211 1.43 25.09 -11.33
N VAL A 212 0.52 25.59 -10.48
CA VAL A 212 -0.57 24.75 -9.92
C VAL A 212 -1.52 24.33 -11.04
N ARG A 213 -1.76 25.24 -11.99
CA ARG A 213 -2.68 25.06 -13.12
C ARG A 213 -2.02 24.56 -14.41
N HIS A 214 -0.74 24.17 -14.36
CA HIS A 214 0.03 23.63 -15.49
C HIS A 214 -0.72 22.59 -16.34
N PHE A 215 -1.50 21.71 -15.70
CA PHE A 215 -2.27 20.69 -16.41
C PHE A 215 -3.28 21.28 -17.40
N PHE A 216 -3.87 22.45 -17.10
CA PHE A 216 -4.77 23.14 -18.04
C PHE A 216 -4.04 23.69 -19.26
N ILE A 217 -2.74 24.01 -19.16
CA ILE A 217 -1.90 24.40 -20.31
C ILE A 217 -1.77 23.22 -21.30
N LEU A 218 -1.49 22.03 -20.77
CA LEU A 218 -1.43 20.78 -21.56
C LEU A 218 -2.79 20.43 -22.19
N LEU A 219 -3.90 20.71 -21.48
CA LEU A 219 -5.26 20.46 -21.98
C LEU A 219 -5.73 21.49 -23.03
N GLU A 220 -5.37 22.76 -22.89
CA GLU A 220 -5.77 23.78 -23.85
C GLU A 220 -4.96 23.69 -25.14
N GLY A 221 -3.64 23.44 -25.05
CA GLY A 221 -2.77 23.46 -26.23
C GLY A 221 -2.43 24.85 -26.74
N GLU A 222 -2.92 25.91 -26.07
CA GLU A 222 -2.73 27.28 -26.51
C GLU A 222 -1.27 27.70 -26.30
N ALA A 223 -0.61 28.07 -27.39
CA ALA A 223 0.79 28.48 -27.40
C ALA A 223 0.93 29.88 -26.77
N THR A 224 1.00 29.90 -25.43
CA THR A 224 0.98 31.12 -24.60
C THR A 224 2.28 31.39 -23.87
N GLY A 225 3.30 30.54 -24.06
CA GLY A 225 4.60 30.68 -23.40
C GLY A 225 5.59 31.54 -24.19
N ARG A 226 6.70 31.88 -23.53
CA ARG A 226 7.75 32.78 -24.01
C ARG A 226 9.14 32.21 -23.73
N LEU A 227 10.10 32.57 -24.58
CA LEU A 227 11.53 32.48 -24.28
C LEU A 227 12.04 33.89 -23.99
N LEU A 228 12.71 34.06 -22.85
CA LEU A 228 13.12 35.36 -22.31
C LEU A 228 14.65 35.41 -22.15
N ARG A 229 15.21 36.63 -22.22
CA ARG A 229 16.61 36.90 -21.89
C ARG A 229 16.69 38.01 -20.85
N TYR A 230 17.34 37.75 -19.72
CA TYR A 230 17.71 38.77 -18.75
C TYR A 230 19.18 39.15 -18.91
N ASP A 231 19.46 40.46 -18.95
CA ASP A 231 20.81 41.01 -19.09
C ASP A 231 21.23 41.68 -17.76
N PRO A 232 22.11 41.06 -16.94
CA PRO A 232 22.45 41.58 -15.61
C PRO A 232 23.15 42.95 -15.62
N SER A 233 23.86 43.28 -16.70
CA SER A 233 24.57 44.55 -16.87
C SER A 233 23.63 45.75 -17.02
N THR A 234 22.50 45.57 -17.70
CA THR A 234 21.46 46.58 -17.89
C THR A 234 20.27 46.41 -16.94
N LYS A 235 20.17 45.25 -16.28
CA LYS A 235 19.03 44.82 -15.46
C LYS A 235 17.70 44.81 -16.21
N THR A 236 17.74 44.49 -17.51
CA THR A 236 16.56 44.46 -18.38
C THR A 236 16.23 43.03 -18.82
N THR A 237 14.93 42.74 -18.86
CA THR A 237 14.38 41.49 -19.42
C THR A 237 13.84 41.78 -20.82
N HIS A 238 14.18 40.93 -21.78
CA HIS A 238 13.76 41.01 -23.18
C HIS A 238 13.03 39.74 -23.59
N LYS A 239 12.04 39.90 -24.46
CA LYS A 239 11.34 38.77 -25.08
C LYS A 239 12.12 38.31 -26.31
N VAL A 240 12.55 37.05 -26.33
CA VAL A 240 13.30 36.44 -27.42
C VAL A 240 12.34 35.77 -28.41
N LEU A 241 11.40 34.97 -27.88
CA LEU A 241 10.31 34.36 -28.61
C LEU A 241 9.00 34.49 -27.80
N ASP A 242 7.88 34.56 -28.50
CA ASP A 242 6.52 34.61 -27.94
C ASP A 242 5.64 33.62 -28.72
N GLY A 243 4.58 33.12 -28.09
CA GLY A 243 3.66 32.18 -28.72
C GLY A 243 4.19 30.73 -28.79
N LEU A 244 4.90 30.27 -27.76
CA LEU A 244 5.43 28.90 -27.67
C LEU A 244 4.47 27.94 -26.92
N ALA A 245 4.42 26.67 -27.33
CA ALA A 245 3.50 25.67 -26.79
C ALA A 245 4.06 24.93 -25.56
N PHE A 246 3.90 25.55 -24.38
CA PHE A 246 4.50 25.10 -23.12
C PHE A 246 6.02 24.95 -23.29
N PRO A 247 6.75 26.08 -23.45
CA PRO A 247 8.20 26.04 -23.55
C PRO A 247 8.77 25.62 -22.20
N ASN A 248 9.62 24.60 -22.25
CA ASN A 248 10.32 24.02 -21.12
C ASN A 248 11.71 23.54 -21.56
N GLY A 249 12.66 23.40 -20.64
CA GLY A 249 14.04 23.06 -20.95
C GLY A 249 14.78 24.15 -21.77
N VAL A 250 15.91 24.63 -21.28
CA VAL A 250 16.77 25.59 -21.99
C VAL A 250 18.21 25.13 -21.89
N GLN A 251 18.87 25.00 -23.04
CA GLN A 251 20.29 24.63 -23.09
C GLN A 251 20.99 25.33 -24.26
N LEU A 252 22.01 26.11 -23.94
CA LEU A 252 22.92 26.66 -24.95
C LEU A 252 23.81 25.55 -25.51
N ALA A 253 24.11 25.65 -26.80
CA ALA A 253 25.11 24.82 -27.44
C ALA A 253 26.51 25.07 -26.87
N LYS A 254 27.43 24.12 -27.07
CA LYS A 254 28.81 24.21 -26.55
C LYS A 254 29.61 25.41 -27.10
N ASP A 255 29.34 25.80 -28.33
CA ASP A 255 29.87 27.01 -28.99
C ASP A 255 29.03 28.27 -28.72
N GLN A 256 27.82 28.09 -28.20
CA GLN A 256 26.78 29.09 -27.94
C GLN A 256 26.24 29.78 -29.20
N ASN A 257 26.42 29.19 -30.39
CA ASN A 257 25.87 29.73 -31.64
C ASN A 257 24.34 29.52 -31.77
N PHE A 258 23.79 28.59 -31.00
CA PHE A 258 22.36 28.35 -30.87
C PHE A 258 21.99 27.93 -29.43
N LEU A 259 20.70 28.00 -29.11
CA LEU A 259 20.11 27.32 -27.95
C LEU A 259 19.08 26.30 -28.41
N LEU A 260 18.88 25.27 -27.60
CA LEU A 260 17.74 24.36 -27.69
C LEU A 260 16.71 24.70 -26.61
N PHE A 261 15.45 24.51 -26.96
CA PHE A 261 14.34 24.48 -26.02
C PHE A 261 13.32 23.42 -26.45
N THR A 262 12.44 23.01 -25.54
CA THR A 262 11.40 22.01 -25.85
C THR A 262 10.02 22.64 -25.84
N GLU A 263 9.11 22.14 -26.68
CA GLU A 263 7.67 22.41 -26.57
C GLU A 263 7.00 21.18 -25.97
N THR A 264 6.66 21.22 -24.68
CA THR A 264 6.09 20.07 -23.98
C THR A 264 4.78 19.63 -24.63
N THR A 265 3.85 20.56 -24.88
CA THR A 265 2.49 20.27 -25.36
C THR A 265 2.43 19.81 -26.83
N ASN A 266 3.40 20.23 -27.65
CA ASN A 266 3.56 19.77 -29.04
C ASN A 266 4.51 18.58 -29.16
N CYS A 267 5.19 18.17 -28.07
CA CYS A 267 6.17 17.09 -28.04
C CYS A 267 7.32 17.31 -29.05
N ARG A 268 8.00 18.47 -29.00
CA ARG A 268 9.06 18.85 -29.94
C ARG A 268 10.34 19.32 -29.25
N LEU A 269 11.48 19.05 -29.88
CA LEU A 269 12.75 19.71 -29.60
C LEU A 269 12.99 20.79 -30.67
N MET A 270 13.18 22.03 -30.24
CA MET A 270 13.32 23.22 -31.07
C MET A 270 14.71 23.84 -30.91
N LYS A 271 15.23 24.45 -31.98
CA LYS A 271 16.50 25.18 -32.01
C LYS A 271 16.23 26.64 -32.34
N TYR A 272 16.90 27.55 -31.62
CA TYR A 272 16.92 28.99 -31.93
C TYR A 272 18.36 29.46 -32.16
N TRP A 273 18.61 30.07 -33.31
CA TRP A 273 19.95 30.54 -33.70
C TRP A 273 20.28 31.89 -33.07
N LEU A 274 21.40 31.94 -32.34
CA LEU A 274 21.89 33.15 -31.65
C LEU A 274 22.96 33.89 -32.46
N GLU A 275 23.79 33.15 -33.19
CA GLU A 275 24.86 33.69 -34.04
C GLU A 275 24.81 33.07 -35.46
N GLY A 276 25.50 33.70 -36.41
CA GLY A 276 25.63 33.20 -37.79
C GLY A 276 24.47 33.59 -38.75
N PRO A 277 24.44 33.03 -39.98
CA PRO A 277 23.55 33.49 -41.06
C PRO A 277 22.06 33.19 -40.82
N LYS A 278 21.73 32.35 -39.83
CA LYS A 278 20.36 32.02 -39.42
C LYS A 278 19.90 32.75 -38.15
N THR A 279 20.71 33.68 -37.60
CA THR A 279 20.39 34.41 -36.35
C THR A 279 18.94 34.88 -36.29
N GLY A 280 18.25 34.56 -35.20
CA GLY A 280 16.85 34.92 -34.98
C GLY A 280 15.82 33.94 -35.56
N SER A 281 16.23 32.91 -36.31
CA SER A 281 15.31 31.87 -36.79
C SER A 281 15.14 30.71 -35.80
N VAL A 282 13.98 30.05 -35.89
CA VAL A 282 13.64 28.83 -35.14
C VAL A 282 13.55 27.65 -36.11
N GLU A 283 14.12 26.51 -35.73
CA GLU A 283 14.09 25.27 -36.51
C GLU A 283 13.62 24.09 -35.64
N LEU A 284 12.82 23.19 -36.21
CA LEU A 284 12.48 21.91 -35.58
C LEU A 284 13.70 20.98 -35.65
N VAL A 285 14.09 20.41 -34.51
CA VAL A 285 15.19 19.44 -34.41
C VAL A 285 14.66 18.01 -34.43
N ALA A 286 13.64 17.72 -33.62
CA ALA A 286 13.01 16.41 -33.57
C ALA A 286 11.57 16.49 -33.05
N ASP A 287 10.67 15.68 -33.62
CA ASP A 287 9.39 15.33 -33.00
C ASP A 287 9.59 14.15 -32.03
N LEU A 288 9.02 14.25 -30.83
CA LEU A 288 9.29 13.35 -29.70
C LEU A 288 8.11 12.38 -29.44
N PRO A 289 8.37 11.19 -28.87
CA PRO A 289 7.34 10.19 -28.57
C PRO A 289 6.43 10.59 -27.41
N GLY A 290 6.81 11.61 -26.65
CA GLY A 290 6.19 12.00 -25.38
C GLY A 290 6.44 13.46 -25.02
N PHE A 291 6.00 13.83 -23.83
CA PHE A 291 6.08 15.19 -23.27
C PHE A 291 7.50 15.45 -22.73
N PRO A 292 8.31 16.32 -23.36
CA PRO A 292 9.62 16.69 -22.82
C PRO A 292 9.53 17.59 -21.59
N ASP A 293 10.45 17.42 -20.65
CA ASP A 293 10.64 18.29 -19.48
C ASP A 293 11.88 19.19 -19.70
N ASN A 294 13.10 18.71 -19.41
CA ASN A 294 14.35 19.44 -19.68
C ASN A 294 15.23 18.87 -20.81
N VAL A 295 16.18 19.71 -21.26
CA VAL A 295 17.27 19.35 -22.19
C VAL A 295 18.62 19.76 -21.59
N ARG A 296 19.65 18.89 -21.64
CA ARG A 296 20.97 19.14 -21.01
C ARG A 296 22.14 18.73 -21.90
N LEU A 297 23.19 19.56 -21.90
CA LEU A 297 24.42 19.34 -22.65
C LEU A 297 25.37 18.38 -21.90
N ASN A 298 25.95 17.40 -22.59
CA ASN A 298 27.06 16.59 -22.07
C ASN A 298 28.44 17.13 -22.53
N ASP A 299 29.52 16.61 -21.92
CA ASP A 299 30.90 17.03 -22.24
C ASP A 299 31.28 16.88 -23.72
N LYS A 300 30.63 15.97 -24.45
CA LYS A 300 30.87 15.70 -25.88
C LYS A 300 30.17 16.69 -26.81
N GLY A 301 29.29 17.55 -26.28
CA GLY A 301 28.49 18.48 -27.09
C GLY A 301 27.15 17.92 -27.59
N GLN A 302 26.69 16.82 -26.97
CA GLN A 302 25.43 16.15 -27.28
C GLN A 302 24.37 16.53 -26.23
N PHE A 303 23.10 16.34 -26.54
CA PHE A 303 21.98 16.83 -25.73
C PHE A 303 21.11 15.67 -25.24
N TRP A 304 21.07 15.47 -23.93
CA TRP A 304 20.09 14.60 -23.28
C TRP A 304 18.75 15.32 -23.19
N VAL A 305 17.66 14.66 -23.58
CA VAL A 305 16.28 15.15 -23.42
C VAL A 305 15.54 14.21 -22.48
N ALA A 306 14.96 14.78 -21.42
CA ALA A 306 14.08 14.12 -20.48
C ALA A 306 12.66 14.09 -21.04
N ILE A 307 12.04 12.91 -21.14
CA ILE A 307 10.67 12.73 -21.64
C ILE A 307 9.84 12.04 -20.55
N ASP A 308 8.97 12.82 -19.92
CA ASP A 308 8.22 12.44 -18.71
C ASP A 308 7.25 11.27 -18.95
N CYS A 309 6.46 11.35 -20.02
CA CYS A 309 5.56 10.28 -20.43
C CYS A 309 5.33 10.23 -21.94
N CYS A 310 5.26 9.01 -22.50
CA CYS A 310 4.94 8.80 -23.91
C CYS A 310 3.45 9.00 -24.22
N ARG A 311 3.17 9.48 -25.43
CA ARG A 311 1.81 9.63 -25.96
C ARG A 311 1.13 8.27 -26.18
N THR A 312 -0.20 8.29 -26.29
CA THR A 312 -0.99 7.12 -26.73
C THR A 312 -1.80 7.43 -28.00
N PRO A 313 -2.20 6.43 -28.80
CA PRO A 313 -3.09 6.65 -29.95
C PRO A 313 -4.41 7.34 -29.58
N ALA A 314 -4.94 7.06 -28.38
CA ALA A 314 -6.16 7.70 -27.89
C ALA A 314 -5.97 9.20 -27.63
N GLN A 315 -4.78 9.61 -27.20
CA GLN A 315 -4.45 11.02 -26.96
C GLN A 315 -4.36 11.81 -28.27
N GLU A 316 -3.82 11.22 -29.35
CA GLU A 316 -3.79 11.83 -30.69
C GLU A 316 -5.19 12.19 -31.20
N VAL A 317 -6.20 11.37 -30.92
CA VAL A 317 -7.60 11.64 -31.27
C VAL A 317 -8.12 12.88 -30.55
N LEU A 318 -7.87 13.04 -29.25
CA LEU A 318 -8.29 14.23 -28.51
C LEU A 318 -7.50 15.48 -28.92
N THR A 319 -6.20 15.33 -29.18
CA THR A 319 -5.31 16.43 -29.59
C THR A 319 -5.70 17.02 -30.94
N ASN A 320 -6.17 16.19 -31.88
CA ASN A 320 -6.66 16.63 -33.18
C ASN A 320 -8.11 17.16 -33.18
N ASN A 321 -8.89 16.89 -32.12
CA ASN A 321 -10.33 17.21 -32.06
C ASN A 321 -10.69 18.02 -30.79
N PRO A 322 -10.46 19.35 -30.79
CA PRO A 322 -10.71 20.21 -29.64
C PRO A 322 -12.11 20.12 -29.04
N TRP A 323 -13.14 19.93 -29.86
CA TRP A 323 -14.54 19.77 -29.40
C TRP A 323 -14.78 18.46 -28.63
N ILE A 324 -14.15 17.36 -29.05
CA ILE A 324 -14.21 16.10 -28.31
C ILE A 324 -13.48 16.26 -26.97
N ARG A 325 -12.35 16.98 -26.97
CA ARG A 325 -11.57 17.27 -25.77
C ARG A 325 -12.32 18.14 -24.76
N ASP A 326 -13.06 19.15 -25.23
CA ASP A 326 -13.96 19.97 -24.41
C ASP A 326 -15.03 19.11 -23.70
N ILE A 327 -15.77 18.28 -24.46
CA ILE A 327 -16.77 17.37 -23.88
C ILE A 327 -16.13 16.40 -22.88
N TYR A 328 -14.96 15.84 -23.22
CA TYR A 328 -14.26 14.85 -22.42
C TYR A 328 -13.90 15.36 -21.01
N PHE A 329 -13.44 16.62 -20.91
CA PHE A 329 -13.08 17.23 -19.63
C PHE A 329 -14.23 17.98 -18.92
N ARG A 330 -15.44 18.02 -19.51
CA ARG A 330 -16.69 18.39 -18.83
C ARG A 330 -17.44 17.21 -18.20
N LEU A 331 -17.02 15.97 -18.49
CA LEU A 331 -17.60 14.79 -17.84
C LEU A 331 -17.39 14.88 -16.31
N PRO A 332 -18.41 14.57 -15.47
CA PRO A 332 -18.30 14.60 -14.00
C PRO A 332 -17.54 13.38 -13.47
N ILE A 333 -16.32 13.18 -13.99
CA ILE A 333 -15.45 12.04 -13.75
C ILE A 333 -14.09 12.59 -13.31
N ARG A 334 -13.50 11.99 -12.26
CA ARG A 334 -12.17 12.41 -11.77
C ARG A 334 -11.10 12.21 -12.85
N MET A 335 -10.20 13.19 -12.98
CA MET A 335 -9.08 13.17 -13.94
C MET A 335 -8.28 11.88 -13.97
N SER A 336 -7.97 11.27 -12.82
CA SER A 336 -7.27 9.97 -12.75
C SER A 336 -8.00 8.81 -13.44
N LEU A 337 -9.34 8.82 -13.49
CA LEU A 337 -10.12 7.81 -14.20
C LEU A 337 -10.16 8.11 -15.70
N LEU A 338 -10.25 9.38 -16.09
CA LEU A 338 -10.10 9.83 -17.50
C LEU A 338 -8.72 9.44 -18.06
N ALA A 339 -7.62 9.73 -17.36
CA ALA A 339 -6.27 9.34 -17.79
C ALA A 339 -6.14 7.83 -18.02
N ARG A 340 -6.71 7.01 -17.11
CA ARG A 340 -6.69 5.55 -17.23
C ARG A 340 -7.54 5.02 -18.40
N MET A 341 -8.64 5.68 -18.77
CA MET A 341 -9.42 5.30 -19.96
C MET A 341 -8.67 5.56 -21.27
N MET A 342 -7.70 6.48 -21.30
CA MET A 342 -6.85 6.75 -22.47
C MET A 342 -5.63 5.81 -22.58
N GLY A 343 -5.51 4.83 -21.69
CA GLY A 343 -4.41 3.85 -21.68
C GLY A 343 -3.04 4.44 -21.34
N MET A 344 -2.99 5.63 -20.73
CA MET A 344 -1.73 6.27 -20.34
C MET A 344 -1.00 5.41 -19.30
N LYS A 345 0.27 5.11 -19.56
CA LYS A 345 1.23 4.54 -18.61
C LYS A 345 2.27 5.62 -18.31
N MET A 346 2.50 5.92 -17.03
CA MET A 346 3.58 6.81 -16.61
C MET A 346 4.86 5.97 -16.56
N TYR A 347 5.78 6.22 -17.47
CA TYR A 347 7.04 5.50 -17.58
C TYR A 347 8.05 6.40 -18.29
N THR A 348 9.28 6.44 -17.79
CA THR A 348 10.30 7.41 -18.24
C THR A 348 10.96 6.98 -19.54
N VAL A 349 11.20 7.96 -20.42
CA VAL A 349 12.12 7.85 -21.56
C VAL A 349 13.15 8.98 -21.52
N ILE A 350 14.41 8.63 -21.78
CA ILE A 350 15.53 9.56 -21.87
C ILE A 350 16.20 9.33 -23.21
N SER A 351 16.59 10.38 -23.94
CA SER A 351 17.17 10.24 -25.28
C SER A 351 18.30 11.22 -25.53
N LEU A 352 19.39 10.73 -26.12
CA LEU A 352 20.58 11.50 -26.45
C LEU A 352 20.55 11.91 -27.92
N PHE A 353 20.70 13.20 -28.18
CA PHE A 353 20.73 13.78 -29.52
C PHE A 353 22.10 14.37 -29.85
N ASN A 354 22.50 14.33 -31.12
CA ASN A 354 23.55 15.21 -31.62
C ASN A 354 23.01 16.60 -32.00
N GLU A 355 23.91 17.51 -32.41
CA GLU A 355 23.54 18.87 -32.83
C GLU A 355 22.63 18.93 -34.06
N PHE A 356 22.53 17.85 -34.85
CA PHE A 356 21.69 17.75 -36.05
C PHE A 356 20.30 17.17 -35.77
N GLY A 357 20.04 16.69 -34.55
CA GLY A 357 18.78 16.04 -34.17
C GLY A 357 18.73 14.52 -34.40
N GLU A 358 19.86 13.89 -34.70
CA GLU A 358 19.95 12.44 -34.80
C GLU A 358 20.01 11.81 -33.39
N ILE A 359 19.23 10.75 -33.18
CA ILE A 359 19.17 10.01 -31.91
C ILE A 359 20.37 9.07 -31.82
N LEU A 360 21.20 9.26 -30.79
CA LEU A 360 22.42 8.50 -30.54
C LEU A 360 22.23 7.35 -29.54
N ASP A 361 21.38 7.56 -28.52
CA ASP A 361 20.98 6.51 -27.57
C ASP A 361 19.59 6.82 -26.99
N VAL A 362 18.89 5.77 -26.55
CA VAL A 362 17.61 5.85 -25.84
C VAL A 362 17.65 4.93 -24.63
N LEU A 363 17.29 5.45 -23.46
CA LEU A 363 17.12 4.71 -22.22
C LEU A 363 15.65 4.76 -21.83
N GLU A 364 15.02 3.61 -21.63
CA GLU A 364 13.62 3.51 -21.20
C GLU A 364 13.52 2.71 -19.91
N ASP A 365 12.61 3.10 -19.01
CA ASP A 365 12.06 2.20 -18.01
C ASP A 365 10.65 1.81 -18.48
N GLN A 366 10.54 0.74 -19.28
CA GLN A 366 9.27 0.39 -19.95
C GLN A 366 8.17 -0.09 -18.99
N LYS A 367 8.53 -0.41 -17.75
CA LYS A 367 7.59 -0.86 -16.71
C LYS A 367 7.24 0.26 -15.72
N GLY A 368 8.12 1.24 -15.56
CA GLY A 368 8.05 2.25 -14.51
C GLY A 368 8.40 1.65 -13.14
N ASP A 369 9.33 0.69 -13.11
CA ASP A 369 9.74 -0.01 -11.88
C ASP A 369 10.70 0.85 -11.04
N VAL A 370 11.66 1.54 -11.70
CA VAL A 370 12.69 2.37 -11.08
C VAL A 370 12.37 3.86 -11.21
N MET A 371 11.94 4.33 -12.38
CA MET A 371 11.67 5.76 -12.62
C MET A 371 10.38 5.96 -13.43
N LYS A 372 9.41 6.64 -12.80
CA LYS A 372 8.06 6.85 -13.37
C LYS A 372 7.89 8.18 -14.07
N LEU A 373 8.64 9.19 -13.64
CA LEU A 373 8.61 10.58 -14.08
C LEU A 373 10.05 11.10 -14.04
N VAL A 374 10.48 11.81 -15.09
CA VAL A 374 11.82 12.42 -15.19
C VAL A 374 11.69 13.89 -15.49
N SER A 375 12.45 14.71 -14.78
CA SER A 375 12.50 16.15 -14.98
C SER A 375 13.82 16.62 -15.56
N GLU A 376 14.96 16.06 -15.14
CA GLU A 376 16.27 16.40 -15.70
C GLU A 376 17.17 15.18 -15.82
N VAL A 377 18.18 15.26 -16.70
CA VAL A 377 19.18 14.22 -16.92
C VAL A 377 20.56 14.86 -17.05
N ARG A 378 21.54 14.39 -16.27
CA ARG A 378 22.93 14.86 -16.32
C ARG A 378 23.90 13.69 -16.52
N GLU A 379 24.79 13.79 -17.49
CA GLU A 379 25.91 12.84 -17.66
C GLU A 379 27.10 13.32 -16.83
N ALA A 380 27.68 12.44 -16.01
CA ALA A 380 28.91 12.68 -15.29
C ALA A 380 30.09 11.94 -15.94
N SER A 381 31.30 12.22 -15.45
CA SER A 381 32.54 11.58 -15.90
C SER A 381 32.42 10.05 -15.95
N PHE A 382 33.04 9.44 -16.96
CA PHE A 382 32.93 8.01 -17.30
C PHE A 382 31.56 7.54 -17.82
N GLY A 383 30.65 8.45 -18.18
CA GLY A 383 29.40 8.12 -18.89
C GLY A 383 28.29 7.58 -17.99
N ARG A 384 28.34 7.86 -16.68
CA ARG A 384 27.22 7.62 -15.77
C ARG A 384 26.15 8.69 -15.99
N VAL A 385 24.90 8.25 -16.12
CA VAL A 385 23.75 9.14 -16.33
C VAL A 385 22.96 9.24 -15.03
N PHE A 386 22.74 10.47 -14.56
CA PHE A 386 22.00 10.81 -13.36
C PHE A 386 20.69 11.51 -13.75
N PRO A 387 19.56 10.78 -13.80
CA PRO A 387 18.26 11.39 -13.97
C PRO A 387 17.68 11.84 -12.62
N SER A 388 16.97 12.97 -12.59
CA SER A 388 16.16 13.44 -11.45
C SER A 388 14.69 13.49 -11.84
N GLY A 389 13.79 13.35 -10.88
CA GLY A 389 12.36 13.40 -11.15
C GLY A 389 11.48 13.18 -9.93
N TYR A 390 10.18 13.07 -10.21
CA TYR A 390 9.15 13.02 -9.20
C TYR A 390 8.87 11.59 -8.71
N TRP A 391 8.82 11.43 -7.38
CA TRP A 391 8.11 10.30 -6.77
C TRP A 391 6.72 10.72 -6.30
N PRO A 392 5.64 10.37 -7.02
CA PRO A 392 4.32 10.30 -6.42
C PRO A 392 4.22 8.98 -5.63
N LYS A 393 3.70 9.00 -4.40
CA LYS A 393 3.39 7.77 -3.67
C LYS A 393 2.47 6.83 -4.46
N CYS A 394 3.08 5.88 -5.17
CA CYS A 394 2.43 4.62 -5.50
C CYS A 394 2.24 3.86 -4.19
N THR A 395 0.99 3.80 -3.72
CA THR A 395 0.57 2.75 -2.81
C THR A 395 0.98 1.40 -3.40
N ASN A 396 1.77 0.63 -2.64
CA ASN A 396 2.30 -0.69 -2.98
C ASN A 396 3.47 -0.72 -3.99
N SER A 397 4.56 -0.04 -3.66
CA SER A 397 5.85 -0.75 -3.56
C SER A 397 6.38 -0.60 -2.14
N THR A 398 6.71 -1.71 -1.47
CA THR A 398 7.36 -1.70 -0.15
C THR A 398 8.84 -1.39 -0.34
N GLY A 399 9.13 -0.12 -0.61
CA GLY A 399 10.48 0.41 -0.42
C GLY A 399 10.87 0.21 1.05
N PHE A 400 11.98 -0.48 1.29
CA PHE A 400 12.56 -0.60 2.62
C PHE A 400 12.89 0.81 3.12
N VAL A 401 12.05 1.34 4.02
CA VAL A 401 12.54 2.35 4.95
C VAL A 401 13.68 1.68 5.70
N ARG A 402 14.91 2.13 5.45
CA ARG A 402 16.06 1.88 6.33
C ARG A 402 15.76 2.57 7.67
N ASN A 403 14.90 1.94 8.47
CA ASN A 403 14.90 2.16 9.90
C ASN A 403 16.33 1.92 10.35
N GLN A 404 16.85 2.86 11.15
CA GLN A 404 18.16 2.74 11.75
C GLN A 404 18.22 1.42 12.52
N VAL A 405 18.83 0.41 11.91
CA VAL A 405 19.36 -0.73 12.66
C VAL A 405 20.34 -0.10 13.64
N SER A 406 20.00 -0.15 14.93
CA SER A 406 20.91 0.27 15.99
C SER A 406 22.27 -0.32 15.69
N LEU A 407 23.30 0.52 15.63
CA LEU A 407 24.70 0.14 15.38
C LEU A 407 24.99 -1.23 16.02
N ARG A 408 24.99 -2.30 15.20
CA ARG A 408 25.43 -3.61 15.66
C ARG A 408 26.90 -3.45 15.97
N SER A 409 27.23 -3.33 17.25
CA SER A 409 28.60 -3.50 17.73
C SER A 409 29.12 -4.80 17.16
N PHE A 410 30.28 -4.78 16.51
CA PHE A 410 31.01 -5.99 16.16
C PHE A 410 31.49 -6.66 17.45
N SER A 411 30.59 -7.45 18.04
CA SER A 411 30.89 -8.43 19.07
C SER A 411 30.99 -9.79 18.40
N SER A 412 32.05 -10.53 18.72
CA SER A 412 32.34 -11.84 18.15
C SER A 412 31.44 -12.93 18.78
N GLU A 413 30.13 -12.84 18.56
CA GLU A 413 29.19 -13.87 18.99
C GLU A 413 29.27 -15.10 18.07
N ALA A 414 29.29 -16.29 18.69
CA ALA A 414 29.46 -17.57 18.02
C ALA A 414 28.41 -17.80 16.92
N GLU A 415 28.87 -18.39 15.82
CA GLU A 415 28.06 -18.70 14.63
C GLU A 415 26.80 -19.50 14.99
N ARG A 416 25.67 -19.16 14.35
CA ARG A 416 24.38 -19.81 14.62
C ARG A 416 24.38 -21.21 14.00
N GLU A 417 24.13 -22.25 14.79
CA GLU A 417 23.97 -23.61 14.26
C GLU A 417 22.86 -23.63 13.18
N SER A 418 23.13 -24.29 12.06
CA SER A 418 22.20 -24.33 10.93
C SER A 418 21.89 -25.74 10.46
N ILE A 419 20.61 -25.99 10.20
CA ILE A 419 20.08 -27.22 9.62
C ILE A 419 19.53 -26.90 8.23
N GLU A 420 19.81 -27.73 7.24
CA GLU A 420 19.42 -27.50 5.84
C GLU A 420 18.25 -28.40 5.44
N TYR A 421 17.26 -27.79 4.78
CA TYR A 421 16.07 -28.43 4.22
C TYR A 421 15.84 -27.99 2.77
N ASP A 422 15.06 -28.76 2.02
CA ASP A 422 14.59 -28.33 0.71
C ASP A 422 13.45 -27.32 0.83
N VAL A 423 12.51 -27.57 1.75
CA VAL A 423 11.40 -26.65 2.05
C VAL A 423 11.28 -26.40 3.55
N VAL A 424 11.26 -25.12 3.93
CA VAL A 424 10.93 -24.66 5.29
C VAL A 424 9.56 -23.99 5.28
N ILE A 425 8.67 -24.40 6.18
CA ILE A 425 7.29 -23.92 6.26
C ILE A 425 7.08 -23.30 7.65
N VAL A 426 6.64 -22.04 7.69
CA VAL A 426 6.44 -21.30 8.95
C VAL A 426 4.97 -21.30 9.33
N GLY A 427 4.59 -22.14 10.30
CA GLY A 427 3.26 -22.25 10.89
C GLY A 427 2.55 -23.56 10.53
N ALA A 428 2.23 -24.38 11.54
CA ALA A 428 1.49 -25.65 11.37
C ALA A 428 -0.03 -25.43 11.32
N GLY A 429 -0.48 -24.39 10.63
CA GLY A 429 -1.90 -24.15 10.34
C GLY A 429 -2.39 -24.96 9.13
N PRO A 430 -3.71 -24.87 8.79
CA PRO A 430 -4.28 -25.61 7.66
C PRO A 430 -3.55 -25.37 6.33
N ALA A 431 -3.03 -24.16 6.07
CA ALA A 431 -2.24 -23.88 4.87
C ALA A 431 -0.86 -24.57 4.88
N GLY A 432 -0.11 -24.45 5.98
CA GLY A 432 1.23 -25.01 6.10
C GLY A 432 1.22 -26.54 6.05
N LEU A 433 0.32 -27.18 6.79
CA LEU A 433 0.16 -28.63 6.77
C LEU A 433 -0.34 -29.14 5.41
N SER A 434 -1.26 -28.43 4.73
CA SER A 434 -1.66 -28.78 3.37
C SER A 434 -0.51 -28.67 2.36
N ALA A 435 0.36 -27.67 2.51
CA ALA A 435 1.56 -27.55 1.68
C ALA A 435 2.54 -28.70 1.94
N ALA A 436 2.81 -29.01 3.21
CA ALA A 436 3.72 -30.07 3.61
C ALA A 436 3.27 -31.46 3.12
N ILE A 437 2.00 -31.81 3.35
CA ILE A 437 1.39 -33.06 2.87
C ILE A 437 1.45 -33.13 1.33
N ARG A 438 1.05 -32.05 0.63
CA ARG A 438 1.03 -32.08 -0.84
C ARG A 438 2.44 -32.17 -1.44
N LEU A 439 3.43 -31.52 -0.84
CA LEU A 439 4.84 -31.67 -1.23
C LEU A 439 5.29 -33.12 -1.13
N LYS A 440 5.07 -33.78 0.01
CA LYS A 440 5.46 -35.17 0.20
C LYS A 440 4.65 -36.14 -0.66
N GLN A 441 3.38 -35.87 -0.96
CA GLN A 441 2.62 -36.65 -1.95
C GLN A 441 3.28 -36.58 -3.34
N LEU A 442 3.63 -35.38 -3.82
CA LEU A 442 4.34 -35.19 -5.10
C LEU A 442 5.71 -35.89 -5.12
N CYS A 443 6.44 -35.86 -4.00
CA CYS A 443 7.69 -36.61 -3.81
C CYS A 443 7.48 -38.12 -4.04
N HIS A 444 6.49 -38.73 -3.39
CA HIS A 444 6.13 -40.14 -3.58
C HIS A 444 5.63 -40.44 -5.01
N GLU A 445 4.81 -39.57 -5.60
CA GLU A 445 4.30 -39.71 -6.98
C GLU A 445 5.43 -39.70 -8.04
N LYS A 446 6.53 -38.99 -7.76
CA LYS A 446 7.66 -38.77 -8.69
C LYS A 446 8.92 -39.57 -8.36
N GLY A 447 8.97 -40.25 -7.21
CA GLY A 447 10.18 -40.96 -6.76
C GLY A 447 11.33 -40.02 -6.40
N VAL A 448 11.00 -38.82 -5.91
CA VAL A 448 11.96 -37.81 -5.41
C VAL A 448 11.88 -37.80 -3.90
N ASP A 449 13.00 -37.63 -3.21
CA ASP A 449 13.01 -37.34 -1.78
C ASP A 449 13.40 -35.88 -1.57
N LEU A 450 12.52 -35.11 -0.90
CA LEU A 450 12.77 -33.73 -0.49
C LEU A 450 12.58 -33.62 1.01
N SER A 451 13.49 -32.96 1.71
CA SER A 451 13.38 -32.69 3.14
C SER A 451 12.45 -31.48 3.39
N VAL A 452 11.43 -31.68 4.22
CA VAL A 452 10.36 -30.69 4.47
C VAL A 452 10.20 -30.49 5.97
N CYS A 453 10.49 -29.27 6.42
CA CYS A 453 10.40 -28.84 7.80
C CYS A 453 9.20 -27.90 8.00
N VAL A 454 8.41 -28.11 9.07
CA VAL A 454 7.35 -27.20 9.52
C VAL A 454 7.66 -26.73 10.94
N VAL A 455 7.86 -25.43 11.15
CA VAL A 455 7.97 -24.84 12.49
C VAL A 455 6.63 -24.32 12.99
N GLU A 456 6.31 -24.56 14.26
CA GLU A 456 5.13 -24.02 14.92
C GLU A 456 5.50 -23.43 16.29
N LYS A 457 5.02 -22.21 16.55
CA LYS A 457 5.27 -21.49 17.80
C LYS A 457 4.55 -22.13 19.00
N GLY A 458 3.37 -22.71 18.78
CA GLY A 458 2.60 -23.38 19.84
C GLY A 458 3.34 -24.58 20.39
N ALA A 459 3.24 -24.81 21.71
CA ALA A 459 3.88 -25.94 22.40
C ALA A 459 3.51 -27.31 21.82
N GLU A 460 2.36 -27.40 21.16
CA GLU A 460 1.95 -28.50 20.29
C GLU A 460 1.23 -27.96 19.05
N VAL A 461 1.18 -28.77 17.98
CA VAL A 461 0.37 -28.49 16.79
C VAL A 461 -1.08 -28.30 17.22
N GLY A 462 -1.74 -27.25 16.73
CA GLY A 462 -3.12 -26.93 17.11
C GLY A 462 -3.29 -26.02 18.34
N ALA A 463 -2.31 -25.90 19.23
CA ALA A 463 -2.43 -25.10 20.48
C ALA A 463 -2.80 -23.63 20.25
N HIS A 464 -2.35 -23.05 19.14
CA HIS A 464 -2.64 -21.66 18.78
C HIS A 464 -3.84 -21.48 17.83
N ILE A 465 -4.45 -22.57 17.36
CA ILE A 465 -5.54 -22.52 16.38
C ILE A 465 -6.85 -22.11 17.04
N LEU A 466 -7.57 -21.17 16.42
CA LEU A 466 -8.87 -20.71 16.86
C LEU A 466 -9.78 -20.41 15.66
N SER A 467 -10.96 -21.03 15.63
CA SER A 467 -12.04 -20.77 14.69
C SER A 467 -13.34 -21.41 15.16
N GLY A 468 -14.48 -20.71 15.10
CA GLY A 468 -15.78 -21.37 15.30
C GLY A 468 -16.08 -22.48 14.27
N ASN A 469 -15.49 -22.36 13.07
CA ASN A 469 -15.42 -23.35 11.99
C ASN A 469 -16.72 -24.10 11.60
N VAL A 470 -17.45 -23.51 10.65
CA VAL A 470 -18.25 -24.30 9.70
C VAL A 470 -17.35 -24.70 8.52
N PHE A 471 -16.83 -25.92 8.58
CA PHE A 471 -15.82 -26.47 7.68
C PHE A 471 -16.39 -26.86 6.32
N GLU A 472 -15.79 -26.33 5.25
CA GLU A 472 -16.11 -26.66 3.86
C GLU A 472 -15.10 -27.69 3.35
N PRO A 473 -15.50 -28.98 3.18
CA PRO A 473 -14.54 -30.09 3.07
C PRO A 473 -13.78 -30.15 1.74
N ARG A 474 -14.18 -29.36 0.74
CA ARG A 474 -13.66 -29.39 -0.64
C ARG A 474 -12.14 -29.52 -0.74
N ALA A 475 -11.38 -28.70 -0.01
CA ALA A 475 -9.92 -28.73 -0.08
C ALA A 475 -9.30 -29.96 0.61
N LEU A 476 -9.99 -30.54 1.60
CA LEU A 476 -9.59 -31.80 2.22
C LEU A 476 -9.98 -33.00 1.36
N ASP A 477 -11.14 -32.97 0.69
CA ASP A 477 -11.52 -33.95 -0.32
C ASP A 477 -10.49 -33.97 -1.50
N GLU A 478 -9.91 -32.82 -1.85
CA GLU A 478 -8.82 -32.72 -2.85
C GLU A 478 -7.45 -33.22 -2.32
N LEU A 479 -7.14 -33.07 -1.02
CA LEU A 479 -5.81 -33.37 -0.45
C LEU A 479 -5.69 -34.78 0.14
N LEU A 480 -6.70 -35.24 0.87
CA LEU A 480 -6.76 -36.53 1.57
C LEU A 480 -8.12 -37.18 1.29
N PRO A 481 -8.38 -37.68 0.06
CA PRO A 481 -9.70 -38.14 -0.35
C PRO A 481 -10.29 -39.29 0.51
N SER A 482 -9.44 -39.99 1.26
CA SER A 482 -9.79 -41.06 2.21
C SER A 482 -10.04 -40.58 3.65
N TRP A 483 -10.07 -39.27 3.93
CA TRP A 483 -10.24 -38.73 5.30
C TRP A 483 -11.48 -39.27 6.03
N LYS A 484 -12.55 -39.61 5.30
CA LYS A 484 -13.80 -40.17 5.85
C LYS A 484 -13.66 -41.59 6.40
N GLN A 485 -12.60 -42.30 6.02
CA GLN A 485 -12.25 -43.63 6.50
C GLN A 485 -11.17 -43.60 7.60
N GLU A 486 -10.54 -42.46 7.85
CA GLU A 486 -9.31 -42.32 8.67
C GLU A 486 -9.54 -41.64 10.04
N GLU A 487 -10.72 -41.88 10.64
CA GLU A 487 -11.12 -41.34 11.95
C GLU A 487 -10.89 -39.82 12.14
N ALA A 488 -10.94 -39.05 11.04
CA ALA A 488 -10.76 -37.61 11.09
C ALA A 488 -11.79 -36.95 12.04
N PRO A 489 -11.44 -35.88 12.77
CA PRO A 489 -12.31 -35.25 13.78
C PRO A 489 -13.42 -34.37 13.16
N ILE A 490 -14.07 -34.87 12.12
CA ILE A 490 -15.09 -34.22 11.29
C ILE A 490 -16.34 -35.11 11.30
N SER A 491 -17.13 -35.04 12.37
CA SER A 491 -18.24 -35.97 12.62
C SER A 491 -19.64 -35.35 12.64
N VAL A 492 -19.76 -34.02 12.70
CA VAL A 492 -21.04 -33.32 12.86
C VAL A 492 -21.39 -32.54 11.59
N PRO A 493 -22.18 -33.11 10.67
CA PRO A 493 -22.65 -32.38 9.49
C PRO A 493 -23.60 -31.25 9.90
N VAL A 494 -23.60 -30.15 9.15
CA VAL A 494 -24.54 -29.03 9.38
C VAL A 494 -25.97 -29.50 9.12
N SER A 495 -26.83 -29.35 10.14
CA SER A 495 -28.21 -29.82 10.14
C SER A 495 -29.23 -28.70 9.87
N SER A 496 -28.88 -27.44 10.17
CA SER A 496 -29.71 -26.27 9.85
C SER A 496 -28.92 -24.96 9.95
N ASP A 497 -29.12 -24.06 9.00
CA ASP A 497 -28.63 -22.67 9.06
C ASP A 497 -29.71 -21.69 9.47
N LYS A 498 -29.37 -20.76 10.38
CA LYS A 498 -30.21 -19.61 10.75
C LYS A 498 -29.42 -18.33 10.66
N PHE A 499 -30.05 -17.29 10.12
CA PHE A 499 -29.50 -15.94 10.07
C PHE A 499 -30.47 -14.95 10.70
N LEU A 500 -30.06 -14.29 11.79
CA LEU A 500 -30.93 -13.42 12.58
C LEU A 500 -30.41 -11.98 12.63
N PHE A 501 -31.31 -11.03 12.49
CA PHE A 501 -31.07 -9.64 12.87
C PHE A 501 -31.49 -9.42 14.33
N LEU A 502 -30.55 -9.01 15.18
CA LEU A 502 -30.80 -8.76 16.59
C LEU A 502 -31.06 -7.27 16.85
N THR A 503 -32.12 -7.01 17.60
CA THR A 503 -32.32 -5.80 18.40
C THR A 503 -32.13 -6.18 19.87
N LYS A 504 -31.97 -5.20 20.78
CA LYS A 504 -31.71 -5.47 22.21
C LYS A 504 -32.61 -6.55 22.86
N ASN A 505 -33.87 -6.65 22.44
CA ASN A 505 -34.89 -7.51 23.08
C ASN A 505 -35.56 -8.51 22.11
N ARG A 506 -35.20 -8.53 20.82
CA ARG A 506 -35.88 -9.33 19.78
C ARG A 506 -34.94 -9.72 18.66
N ALA A 507 -35.04 -10.97 18.21
CA ALA A 507 -34.46 -11.44 16.96
C ALA A 507 -35.50 -11.49 15.83
N PHE A 508 -35.08 -11.14 14.61
CA PHE A 508 -35.86 -11.27 13.38
C PHE A 508 -35.13 -12.19 12.41
N SER A 509 -35.81 -13.19 11.85
CA SER A 509 -35.19 -14.07 10.85
C SER A 509 -35.00 -13.31 9.54
N LEU A 510 -33.79 -13.38 8.99
CA LEU A 510 -33.46 -12.95 7.65
C LEU A 510 -33.30 -14.17 6.73
N PRO A 511 -33.47 -14.02 5.41
CA PRO A 511 -33.00 -15.02 4.44
C PRO A 511 -31.50 -15.27 4.62
N SER A 512 -31.09 -16.54 4.77
CA SER A 512 -29.67 -16.89 4.90
C SER A 512 -28.92 -16.59 3.60
N PRO A 513 -27.80 -15.83 3.64
CA PRO A 513 -26.86 -15.74 2.52
C PRO A 513 -25.87 -16.92 2.50
N PHE A 514 -25.90 -17.77 3.53
CA PHE A 514 -25.03 -18.94 3.66
C PHE A 514 -25.72 -20.17 3.06
N ASP A 515 -24.96 -20.92 2.27
CA ASP A 515 -25.23 -22.31 1.93
C ASP A 515 -24.18 -23.17 2.65
N ASN A 516 -24.62 -23.91 3.67
CA ASN A 516 -23.76 -24.87 4.37
C ASN A 516 -24.14 -26.34 4.15
N HIS A 517 -24.90 -26.64 3.09
CA HIS A 517 -25.15 -28.02 2.72
C HIS A 517 -23.84 -28.78 2.42
N GLY A 518 -23.63 -29.92 3.08
CA GLY A 518 -22.42 -30.74 2.93
C GLY A 518 -21.21 -30.28 3.76
N ASN A 519 -21.36 -29.22 4.57
CA ASN A 519 -20.33 -28.75 5.49
C ASN A 519 -20.49 -29.36 6.89
N TYR A 520 -19.49 -29.16 7.75
CA TYR A 520 -19.43 -29.74 9.09
C TYR A 520 -19.14 -28.68 10.16
N VAL A 521 -19.63 -28.88 11.38
CA VAL A 521 -19.20 -28.09 12.56
C VAL A 521 -18.06 -28.86 13.25
N ILE A 522 -16.90 -28.23 13.38
CA ILE A 522 -15.68 -28.89 13.91
C ILE A 522 -14.91 -28.00 14.89
N SER A 523 -14.02 -28.60 15.70
CA SER A 523 -12.87 -27.87 16.24
C SER A 523 -11.79 -27.83 15.17
N LEU A 524 -11.33 -26.63 14.79
CA LEU A 524 -10.22 -26.50 13.85
C LEU A 524 -8.90 -26.92 14.51
N SER A 525 -8.75 -26.67 15.82
CA SER A 525 -7.60 -27.10 16.62
C SER A 525 -7.43 -28.63 16.60
N GLN A 526 -8.52 -29.39 16.68
CA GLN A 526 -8.49 -30.86 16.56
C GLN A 526 -8.19 -31.34 15.12
N LEU A 527 -8.79 -30.72 14.10
CA LEU A 527 -8.46 -31.06 12.70
C LEU A 527 -6.99 -30.81 12.38
N VAL A 528 -6.43 -29.70 12.87
CA VAL A 528 -5.02 -29.36 12.67
C VAL A 528 -4.08 -30.35 13.37
N ARG A 529 -4.41 -30.86 14.58
CA ARG A 529 -3.67 -31.96 15.21
C ARG A 529 -3.66 -33.22 14.33
N TRP A 530 -4.83 -33.65 13.85
CA TRP A 530 -4.93 -34.82 12.96
C TRP A 530 -4.17 -34.61 11.64
N MET A 531 -4.22 -33.43 11.04
CA MET A 531 -3.40 -33.08 9.86
C MET A 531 -1.89 -33.08 10.17
N GLY A 532 -1.48 -32.77 11.40
CA GLY A 532 -0.10 -32.87 11.86
C GLY A 532 0.39 -34.31 11.79
N VAL A 533 -0.34 -35.24 12.42
CA VAL A 533 -0.06 -36.68 12.36
C VAL A 533 -0.02 -37.18 10.91
N LYS A 534 -0.95 -36.75 10.05
CA LYS A 534 -0.94 -37.09 8.62
C LYS A 534 0.30 -36.58 7.90
N ALA A 535 0.80 -35.38 8.23
CA ALA A 535 2.03 -34.86 7.66
C ALA A 535 3.26 -35.66 8.13
N GLU A 536 3.32 -36.04 9.41
CA GLU A 536 4.38 -36.91 9.96
C GLU A 536 4.37 -38.32 9.31
N GLU A 537 3.18 -38.90 9.06
CA GLU A 537 3.02 -40.15 8.30
C GLU A 537 3.59 -40.07 6.87
N PHE A 538 3.57 -38.89 6.25
CA PHE A 538 4.21 -38.61 4.95
C PHE A 538 5.69 -38.23 5.05
N GLY A 539 6.30 -38.27 6.24
CA GLY A 539 7.71 -37.97 6.47
C GLY A 539 8.06 -36.48 6.51
N VAL A 540 7.10 -35.63 6.88
CA VAL A 540 7.34 -34.21 7.21
C VAL A 540 7.90 -34.11 8.63
N GLU A 541 8.93 -33.29 8.82
CA GLU A 541 9.48 -32.99 10.14
C GLU A 541 8.77 -31.77 10.72
N ILE A 542 8.09 -31.93 11.86
CA ILE A 542 7.32 -30.84 12.52
C ILE A 542 7.97 -30.50 13.86
N TYR A 543 8.25 -29.21 14.05
CA TYR A 543 8.90 -28.65 15.23
C TYR A 543 7.94 -27.69 15.96
N PRO A 544 7.02 -28.21 16.79
CA PRO A 544 6.25 -27.39 17.72
C PRO A 544 7.14 -26.83 18.84
N GLY A 545 6.77 -25.69 19.39
CA GLY A 545 7.57 -24.94 20.35
C GLY A 545 8.69 -24.09 19.74
N PHE A 546 8.79 -23.98 18.41
CA PHE A 546 9.83 -23.20 17.73
C PHE A 546 9.20 -22.01 16.97
N ALA A 547 9.48 -20.79 17.43
CA ALA A 547 8.99 -19.58 16.78
C ALA A 547 10.02 -19.04 15.78
N ALA A 548 9.66 -18.89 14.51
CA ALA A 548 10.47 -18.12 13.57
C ALA A 548 10.47 -16.63 13.98
N SER A 549 11.65 -16.07 14.24
CA SER A 549 11.82 -14.69 14.71
C SER A 549 12.56 -13.79 13.71
N GLU A 550 13.26 -14.38 12.74
CA GLU A 550 14.10 -13.68 11.77
C GLU A 550 14.00 -14.39 10.41
N ILE A 551 13.95 -13.63 9.32
CA ILE A 551 14.10 -14.16 7.96
C ILE A 551 15.59 -14.10 7.59
N LEU A 552 16.12 -15.18 7.02
CA LEU A 552 17.52 -15.26 6.60
C LEU A 552 17.62 -14.98 5.10
N TYR A 553 18.58 -14.13 4.73
CA TYR A 553 18.83 -13.70 3.36
C TYR A 553 20.25 -14.09 2.90
N ASP A 554 20.43 -14.34 1.61
CA ASP A 554 21.75 -14.43 0.99
C ASP A 554 22.28 -13.05 0.55
N ALA A 555 23.42 -13.03 -0.16
CA ALA A 555 24.03 -11.80 -0.67
C ALA A 555 23.28 -11.16 -1.87
N ASN A 556 22.21 -11.80 -2.36
CA ASN A 556 21.36 -11.33 -3.47
C ASN A 556 19.93 -10.99 -2.99
N ASP A 557 19.74 -10.86 -1.66
CA ASP A 557 18.44 -10.67 -0.99
C ASP A 557 17.41 -11.81 -1.25
N TYR A 558 17.87 -13.02 -1.61
CA TYR A 558 17.00 -14.20 -1.65
C TYR A 558 16.76 -14.73 -0.24
N VAL A 559 15.50 -15.08 0.06
CA VAL A 559 15.16 -15.77 1.32
C VAL A 559 15.71 -17.19 1.29
N ILE A 560 16.67 -17.47 2.18
CA ILE A 560 17.32 -18.78 2.33
C ILE A 560 16.87 -19.54 3.58
N GLY A 561 15.85 -19.06 4.29
CA GLY A 561 15.28 -19.74 5.46
C GLY A 561 14.89 -18.78 6.59
N ILE A 562 14.84 -19.31 7.81
CA ILE A 562 14.47 -18.56 9.02
C ILE A 562 15.44 -18.83 10.18
N GLY A 563 15.54 -17.86 11.09
CA GLY A 563 16.12 -18.05 12.42
C GLY A 563 15.00 -18.24 13.45
N THR A 564 15.10 -19.26 14.29
CA THR A 564 14.20 -19.39 15.45
C THR A 564 14.57 -18.38 16.54
N ASN A 565 13.64 -18.12 17.46
CA ASN A 565 13.90 -17.27 18.61
C ASN A 565 15.06 -17.81 19.47
N ASP A 566 15.82 -16.90 20.07
CA ASP A 566 16.72 -17.22 21.17
C ASP A 566 15.89 -17.53 22.43
N MET A 567 16.47 -18.30 23.36
CA MET A 567 15.87 -18.70 24.64
C MET A 567 16.77 -18.26 25.80
N GLY A 568 16.20 -18.02 26.98
CA GLY A 568 16.97 -17.66 28.17
C GLY A 568 17.47 -16.21 28.14
N ILE A 569 16.64 -15.29 27.65
CA ILE A 569 16.88 -13.84 27.79
C ILE A 569 15.97 -13.33 28.90
N ALA A 570 16.52 -12.62 29.88
CA ALA A 570 15.77 -12.04 30.99
C ALA A 570 14.95 -10.81 30.56
N LYS A 571 14.01 -10.37 31.40
CA LYS A 571 13.09 -9.27 31.09
C LYS A 571 13.77 -7.93 30.77
N ASP A 572 14.97 -7.70 31.28
CA ASP A 572 15.80 -6.52 31.02
C ASP A 572 16.66 -6.62 29.74
N GLY A 573 16.64 -7.77 29.06
CA GLY A 573 17.46 -8.06 27.87
C GLY A 573 18.81 -8.71 28.18
N SER A 574 19.16 -8.97 29.44
CA SER A 574 20.37 -9.70 29.81
C SER A 574 20.25 -11.21 29.48
N LYS A 575 21.38 -11.87 29.24
CA LYS A 575 21.42 -13.32 28.95
C LYS A 575 21.48 -14.10 30.27
N LYS A 576 20.56 -15.05 30.46
CA LYS A 576 20.54 -15.96 31.62
C LYS A 576 21.64 -17.02 31.50
N GLU A 577 21.92 -17.74 32.59
CA GLU A 577 22.87 -18.88 32.57
C GLU A 577 22.46 -19.99 31.60
N ASN A 578 21.15 -20.14 31.32
CA ASN A 578 20.59 -21.08 30.36
C ASN A 578 20.35 -20.45 28.97
N PHE A 579 21.00 -19.33 28.62
CA PHE A 579 20.87 -18.71 27.30
C PHE A 579 21.24 -19.70 26.18
N GLN A 580 20.35 -19.83 25.20
CA GLN A 580 20.57 -20.61 23.99
C GLN A 580 20.20 -19.76 22.77
N ARG A 581 21.12 -19.67 21.80
CA ARG A 581 20.85 -19.01 20.53
C ARG A 581 19.91 -19.88 19.71
N GLY A 582 18.89 -19.27 19.10
CA GLY A 582 17.96 -19.98 18.21
C GLY A 582 18.67 -20.54 16.98
N VAL A 583 18.10 -21.57 16.36
CA VAL A 583 18.70 -22.32 15.24
C VAL A 583 18.37 -21.65 13.90
N ALA A 584 19.27 -21.74 12.93
CA ALA A 584 19.01 -21.33 11.54
C ALA A 584 18.46 -22.53 10.74
N LEU A 585 17.21 -22.47 10.31
CA LEU A 585 16.60 -23.47 9.43
C LEU A 585 16.68 -22.93 8.00
N LYS A 586 17.63 -23.42 7.23
CA LYS A 586 17.88 -22.99 5.85
C LYS A 586 17.02 -23.82 4.90
N GLY A 587 16.35 -23.16 3.95
CA GLY A 587 15.45 -23.78 2.98
C GLY A 587 15.76 -23.32 1.56
N ARG A 588 15.75 -24.24 0.58
CA ARG A 588 15.77 -23.87 -0.85
C ARG A 588 14.50 -23.11 -1.25
N VAL A 589 13.37 -23.40 -0.60
CA VAL A 589 12.12 -22.62 -0.65
C VAL A 589 11.58 -22.41 0.77
N THR A 590 11.14 -21.20 1.08
CA THR A 590 10.48 -20.86 2.36
C THR A 590 9.00 -20.48 2.16
N LEU A 591 8.07 -21.18 2.80
CA LEU A 591 6.63 -20.89 2.73
C LEU A 591 6.13 -20.27 4.04
N LEU A 592 5.63 -19.03 3.97
CA LEU A 592 5.14 -18.28 5.13
C LEU A 592 3.64 -18.52 5.33
N ALA A 593 3.28 -19.29 6.36
CA ALA A 593 1.95 -19.82 6.62
C ALA A 593 1.38 -19.43 7.99
N GLU A 594 1.93 -18.40 8.65
CA GLU A 594 1.62 -17.93 10.01
C GLU A 594 0.12 -17.67 10.29
N GLY A 595 -0.64 -17.46 9.22
CA GLY A 595 -2.10 -17.43 9.21
C GLY A 595 -2.70 -16.05 9.44
N CYS A 596 -4.03 -16.03 9.57
CA CYS A 596 -4.77 -14.82 9.90
C CYS A 596 -4.51 -14.43 11.34
N ARG A 597 -4.96 -13.22 11.63
CA ARG A 597 -4.95 -12.71 12.97
C ARG A 597 -6.11 -13.28 13.84
N GLY A 598 -7.25 -13.84 13.29
CA GLY A 598 -8.43 -14.71 13.75
C GLY A 598 -9.79 -14.15 14.33
N SER A 599 -10.54 -14.74 15.31
CA SER A 599 -11.81 -14.18 15.94
C SER A 599 -11.89 -14.23 17.50
N LEU A 600 -12.90 -13.62 18.16
CA LEU A 600 -13.22 -13.81 19.60
C LEU A 600 -14.26 -14.92 19.82
N SER A 601 -13.99 -15.87 20.72
CA SER A 601 -14.94 -16.97 21.00
C SER A 601 -14.76 -17.67 22.35
N GLU A 602 -15.82 -18.37 22.77
CA GLU A 602 -15.87 -19.32 23.88
C GLU A 602 -16.46 -20.64 23.36
N VAL A 603 -15.97 -21.78 23.87
CA VAL A 603 -16.64 -23.09 23.75
C VAL A 603 -17.31 -23.40 25.08
N TRP A 604 -18.61 -23.73 25.03
CA TRP A 604 -19.45 -24.03 26.17
C TRP A 604 -19.90 -25.49 26.14
N GLU A 605 -19.92 -26.19 27.28
CA GLU A 605 -20.74 -27.38 27.44
C GLU A 605 -22.13 -26.94 27.94
N VAL A 606 -23.19 -27.38 27.26
CA VAL A 606 -24.58 -27.01 27.58
C VAL A 606 -25.42 -28.25 27.96
N ASP A 607 -26.58 -28.01 28.56
CA ASP A 607 -27.55 -29.06 28.85
C ASP A 607 -27.98 -29.81 27.57
N GLU A 608 -28.03 -31.14 27.65
CA GLU A 608 -28.30 -32.02 26.51
C GLU A 608 -29.65 -31.75 25.84
N SER A 609 -30.67 -31.33 26.61
CA SER A 609 -31.99 -30.97 26.08
C SER A 609 -31.99 -29.69 25.24
N LYS A 610 -30.98 -28.83 25.43
CA LYS A 610 -30.77 -27.59 24.67
C LYS A 610 -29.86 -27.81 23.46
N HIS A 611 -29.05 -28.85 23.48
CA HIS A 611 -28.06 -29.15 22.45
C HIS A 611 -28.68 -29.71 21.15
N LYS A 612 -28.22 -29.23 19.99
CA LYS A 612 -28.74 -29.61 18.66
C LYS A 612 -27.58 -29.77 17.67
N PRO A 613 -26.88 -30.92 17.65
CA PRO A 613 -25.67 -31.10 16.84
C PRO A 613 -25.84 -30.63 15.39
N GLY A 614 -24.86 -29.87 14.90
CA GLY A 614 -24.85 -29.35 13.53
C GLY A 614 -25.76 -28.13 13.28
N ALA A 615 -26.51 -27.65 14.27
CA ALA A 615 -27.25 -26.41 14.13
C ALA A 615 -26.29 -25.21 14.12
N VAL A 616 -26.44 -24.36 13.10
CA VAL A 616 -25.63 -23.18 12.83
C VAL A 616 -26.49 -21.92 12.93
N LEU A 617 -26.03 -20.95 13.70
CA LEU A 617 -26.65 -19.64 13.87
C LEU A 617 -25.63 -18.53 13.61
N HIS A 618 -25.98 -17.59 12.75
CA HIS A 618 -25.26 -16.34 12.55
C HIS A 618 -26.16 -15.15 12.87
N THR A 619 -25.61 -14.08 13.42
CA THR A 619 -26.39 -12.87 13.72
C THR A 619 -25.70 -11.56 13.32
N LEU A 620 -26.50 -10.55 13.01
CA LEU A 620 -26.08 -9.16 12.80
C LEU A 620 -26.87 -8.20 13.70
N GLY A 621 -26.37 -6.97 13.86
CA GLY A 621 -27.00 -5.93 14.67
C GLY A 621 -26.53 -5.96 16.12
N TRP A 622 -27.47 -5.96 17.07
CA TRP A 622 -27.16 -5.93 18.50
C TRP A 622 -26.21 -7.09 18.89
N PRO A 623 -25.16 -6.85 19.70
CA PRO A 623 -24.95 -5.69 20.57
C PRO A 623 -24.26 -4.47 19.95
N LEU A 624 -23.79 -4.60 18.69
CA LEU A 624 -23.12 -3.55 17.94
C LEU A 624 -24.10 -2.48 17.43
N ASP A 625 -23.58 -1.30 17.12
CA ASP A 625 -24.34 -0.20 16.54
C ASP A 625 -24.37 -0.26 15.00
N ASN A 626 -25.14 0.63 14.36
CA ASN A 626 -25.27 0.65 12.89
C ASN A 626 -24.00 1.12 12.16
N GLY A 627 -23.02 1.68 12.88
CA GLY A 627 -21.75 2.18 12.35
C GLY A 627 -20.57 1.20 12.47
N THR A 628 -20.70 0.15 13.28
CA THR A 628 -19.67 -0.86 13.50
C THR A 628 -19.98 -2.13 12.72
N TYR A 629 -19.09 -2.54 11.80
CA TYR A 629 -19.24 -3.85 11.15
C TYR A 629 -18.90 -4.98 12.12
N GLY A 630 -19.71 -6.02 12.11
CA GLY A 630 -19.52 -7.20 12.92
C GLY A 630 -20.78 -8.05 13.00
N GLY A 631 -20.67 -9.17 13.70
CA GLY A 631 -21.75 -10.15 13.83
C GLY A 631 -21.33 -11.28 14.74
N SER A 632 -22.31 -12.05 15.23
CA SER A 632 -22.04 -13.22 16.06
C SER A 632 -22.21 -14.52 15.32
N PHE A 633 -21.59 -15.57 15.86
CA PHE A 633 -21.83 -16.95 15.47
C PHE A 633 -22.12 -17.81 16.69
N LEU A 634 -22.90 -18.86 16.48
CA LEU A 634 -23.15 -19.92 17.45
C LEU A 634 -23.33 -21.24 16.69
N TYR A 635 -22.49 -22.23 16.98
CA TYR A 635 -22.48 -23.52 16.30
C TYR A 635 -22.51 -24.66 17.32
N HIS A 636 -23.44 -25.60 17.14
CA HIS A 636 -23.54 -26.80 17.97
C HIS A 636 -22.60 -27.89 17.45
N MET A 637 -21.61 -28.24 18.26
CA MET A 637 -20.54 -29.19 17.96
C MET A 637 -20.95 -30.62 18.35
N LYS A 638 -19.97 -31.50 18.60
CA LYS A 638 -20.18 -32.80 19.24
C LYS A 638 -20.22 -32.66 20.77
N ASP A 639 -20.48 -33.77 21.47
CA ASP A 639 -20.22 -33.90 22.92
C ASP A 639 -20.89 -32.83 23.82
N LYS A 640 -22.09 -32.37 23.41
CA LYS A 640 -22.88 -31.29 24.05
C LYS A 640 -22.20 -29.90 24.03
N GLN A 641 -21.22 -29.70 23.16
CA GLN A 641 -20.48 -28.45 23.08
C GLN A 641 -21.09 -27.45 22.09
N VAL A 642 -21.00 -26.17 22.41
CA VAL A 642 -21.44 -25.04 21.58
C VAL A 642 -20.30 -24.03 21.48
N SER A 643 -19.83 -23.77 20.25
CA SER A 643 -18.90 -22.67 19.98
C SER A 643 -19.71 -21.40 19.76
N VAL A 644 -19.44 -20.34 20.54
CA VAL A 644 -20.10 -19.04 20.42
C VAL A 644 -19.05 -17.93 20.35
N GLY A 645 -19.26 -16.94 19.48
CA GLY A 645 -18.27 -15.88 19.28
C GLY A 645 -18.85 -14.62 18.66
N LEU A 646 -18.07 -13.54 18.75
CA LEU A 646 -18.37 -12.24 18.17
C LEU A 646 -17.20 -11.80 17.28
N VAL A 647 -17.53 -11.32 16.08
CA VAL A 647 -16.59 -10.65 15.19
C VAL A 647 -16.91 -9.17 15.20
N VAL A 648 -15.88 -8.34 15.37
CA VAL A 648 -15.94 -6.87 15.28
C VAL A 648 -14.83 -6.43 14.33
N ALA A 649 -15.17 -5.67 13.29
CA ALA A 649 -14.19 -5.05 12.39
C ALA A 649 -13.29 -4.10 13.16
N LEU A 650 -11.97 -4.17 12.97
CA LEU A 650 -11.04 -3.25 13.60
C LEU A 650 -11.14 -1.83 13.01
N ASN A 651 -11.88 -1.60 11.92
CA ASN A 651 -12.20 -0.26 11.45
C ASN A 651 -13.27 0.50 12.29
N TYR A 652 -13.70 -0.03 13.44
CA TYR A 652 -14.64 0.64 14.35
C TYR A 652 -14.10 2.01 14.83
N ARG A 653 -14.97 3.00 14.96
CA ARG A 653 -14.55 4.40 15.18
C ARG A 653 -14.49 4.84 16.63
N ASN A 654 -15.43 4.39 17.46
CA ASN A 654 -15.54 4.82 18.86
C ASN A 654 -14.42 4.18 19.71
N PRO A 655 -13.48 4.96 20.29
CA PRO A 655 -12.37 4.40 21.07
C PRO A 655 -12.78 3.78 22.42
N TYR A 656 -14.01 4.01 22.88
CA TYR A 656 -14.56 3.38 24.09
C TYR A 656 -15.15 1.98 23.84
N LEU A 657 -15.30 1.56 22.58
CA LEU A 657 -15.80 0.22 22.26
C LEU A 657 -14.79 -0.84 22.70
N ASN A 658 -15.28 -1.82 23.47
CA ASN A 658 -14.51 -2.98 23.93
C ASN A 658 -15.11 -4.26 23.32
N PRO A 659 -14.46 -4.91 22.35
CA PRO A 659 -14.98 -6.11 21.69
C PRO A 659 -15.20 -7.30 22.65
N PHE A 660 -14.44 -7.41 23.74
CA PHE A 660 -14.67 -8.43 24.76
C PHE A 660 -15.98 -8.16 25.51
N GLU A 661 -16.21 -6.93 25.95
CA GLU A 661 -17.43 -6.57 26.70
C GLU A 661 -18.68 -6.62 25.80
N GLU A 662 -18.57 -6.26 24.52
CA GLU A 662 -19.65 -6.48 23.55
C GLU A 662 -19.99 -7.98 23.42
N PHE A 663 -18.98 -8.86 23.43
CA PHE A 663 -19.20 -10.31 23.41
C PHE A 663 -19.79 -10.85 24.73
N GLN A 664 -19.34 -10.37 25.89
CA GLN A 664 -19.96 -10.72 27.17
C GLN A 664 -21.43 -10.26 27.22
N LYS A 665 -21.73 -9.06 26.70
CA LYS A 665 -23.08 -8.49 26.56
C LYS A 665 -23.96 -9.26 25.57
N LEU A 666 -23.43 -9.74 24.44
CA LEU A 666 -24.15 -10.57 23.46
C LEU A 666 -24.85 -11.77 24.12
N LYS A 667 -24.15 -12.46 25.03
CA LYS A 667 -24.63 -13.69 25.68
C LYS A 667 -25.92 -13.49 26.50
N HIS A 668 -26.22 -12.26 26.92
CA HIS A 668 -27.47 -11.90 27.61
C HIS A 668 -28.66 -11.67 26.66
N HIS A 669 -28.48 -11.78 25.35
CA HIS A 669 -29.61 -11.62 24.41
C HIS A 669 -30.66 -12.74 24.61
N PRO A 670 -31.98 -12.46 24.61
CA PRO A 670 -33.03 -13.47 24.84
C PRO A 670 -33.07 -14.67 23.86
N SER A 671 -32.33 -14.61 22.75
CA SER A 671 -32.19 -15.72 21.80
C SER A 671 -30.88 -16.52 21.95
N ILE A 672 -30.03 -16.15 22.92
CA ILE A 672 -28.72 -16.79 23.18
C ILE A 672 -28.65 -17.23 24.65
N GLY A 673 -28.96 -16.34 25.61
CA GLY A 673 -28.87 -16.60 27.05
C GLY A 673 -29.54 -17.91 27.49
N PRO A 674 -30.80 -18.19 27.11
CA PRO A 674 -31.49 -19.43 27.50
C PRO A 674 -30.82 -20.74 27.03
N LEU A 675 -29.97 -20.70 26.00
CA LEU A 675 -29.17 -21.85 25.56
C LEU A 675 -27.96 -22.06 26.47
N LEU A 676 -27.30 -20.97 26.90
CA LEU A 676 -26.09 -21.00 27.72
C LEU A 676 -26.38 -21.10 29.23
N GLU A 677 -27.59 -20.74 29.68
CA GLU A 677 -28.04 -20.85 31.08
C GLU A 677 -27.82 -22.27 31.63
N GLY A 678 -27.05 -22.38 32.72
CA GLY A 678 -26.69 -23.65 33.36
C GLY A 678 -25.54 -24.42 32.66
N GLY A 679 -25.02 -23.91 31.53
CA GLY A 679 -23.83 -24.43 30.88
C GLY A 679 -22.54 -23.96 31.56
N THR A 680 -21.40 -24.53 31.13
CA THR A 680 -20.06 -24.19 31.62
C THR A 680 -19.14 -23.85 30.47
N VAL A 681 -18.36 -22.77 30.57
CA VAL A 681 -17.33 -22.43 29.59
C VAL A 681 -16.15 -23.41 29.71
N VAL A 682 -15.92 -24.19 28.66
CA VAL A 682 -14.79 -25.12 28.52
C VAL A 682 -13.51 -24.38 28.18
N GLN A 683 -13.57 -23.45 27.23
CA GLN A 683 -12.40 -22.73 26.72
C GLN A 683 -12.77 -21.34 26.21
N TYR A 684 -11.82 -20.40 26.30
CA TYR A 684 -11.93 -19.04 25.78
C TYR A 684 -10.73 -18.74 24.89
N GLY A 685 -10.91 -17.90 23.86
CA GLY A 685 -9.79 -17.40 23.08
C GLY A 685 -10.11 -16.16 22.24
N ALA A 686 -9.04 -15.58 21.70
CA ALA A 686 -9.13 -14.37 20.90
C ALA A 686 -8.11 -14.31 19.77
N ARG A 687 -8.53 -13.76 18.63
CA ARG A 687 -7.82 -13.66 17.35
C ARG A 687 -8.58 -12.54 16.50
N THR A 688 -8.01 -11.85 15.47
CA THR A 688 -8.62 -10.81 14.56
C THR A 688 -8.67 -11.04 13.01
N LEU A 689 -9.84 -10.83 12.39
CA LEU A 689 -10.18 -11.07 10.96
C LEU A 689 -9.18 -10.60 9.89
N ASN A 690 -8.91 -11.38 8.82
CA ASN A 690 -8.74 -10.79 7.49
C ASN A 690 -10.14 -10.50 6.92
N GLU A 691 -10.47 -9.23 6.67
CA GLU A 691 -11.73 -8.84 6.02
C GLU A 691 -11.54 -8.03 4.72
N GLY A 692 -10.30 -7.85 4.28
CA GLY A 692 -9.96 -7.14 3.04
C GLY A 692 -10.41 -7.84 1.75
N GLY A 693 -10.60 -9.17 1.77
CA GLY A 693 -10.98 -9.94 0.59
C GLY A 693 -10.00 -9.81 -0.57
N ILE A 694 -10.47 -10.02 -1.81
CA ILE A 694 -9.62 -10.03 -3.01
C ILE A 694 -8.91 -8.70 -3.27
N GLN A 695 -9.45 -7.56 -2.79
CA GLN A 695 -8.84 -6.25 -2.93
C GLN A 695 -7.57 -6.04 -2.09
N SER A 696 -7.33 -6.93 -1.12
CA SER A 696 -6.21 -6.84 -0.18
C SER A 696 -5.23 -8.01 -0.28
N ILE A 697 -5.38 -8.89 -1.27
CA ILE A 697 -4.41 -9.96 -1.55
C ILE A 697 -3.13 -9.32 -2.13
N PRO A 698 -1.96 -9.49 -1.50
CA PRO A 698 -0.69 -9.03 -2.05
C PRO A 698 -0.24 -9.93 -3.20
N TYR A 699 0.79 -9.52 -3.94
CA TYR A 699 1.56 -10.47 -4.75
C TYR A 699 2.27 -11.45 -3.78
N PRO A 700 2.03 -12.77 -3.86
CA PRO A 700 2.39 -13.68 -2.77
C PRO A 700 3.73 -14.39 -2.97
N VAL A 701 4.42 -14.20 -4.10
CA VAL A 701 5.72 -14.85 -4.39
C VAL A 701 6.85 -13.84 -4.19
N PHE A 702 7.98 -14.29 -3.68
CA PHE A 702 9.20 -13.51 -3.51
C PHE A 702 10.45 -14.39 -3.76
N PRO A 703 11.64 -13.81 -4.00
CA PRO A 703 12.87 -14.59 -4.19
C PRO A 703 13.12 -15.55 -3.02
N GLY A 704 13.10 -16.85 -3.31
CA GLY A 704 13.27 -17.91 -2.30
C GLY A 704 12.00 -18.34 -1.54
N GLY A 705 10.80 -17.81 -1.84
CA GLY A 705 9.61 -18.22 -1.09
C GLY A 705 8.25 -17.65 -1.51
N ALA A 706 7.22 -17.99 -0.73
CA ALA A 706 5.86 -17.50 -0.95
C ALA A 706 5.04 -17.38 0.35
N ILE A 707 4.06 -16.47 0.36
CA ILE A 707 3.07 -16.27 1.43
C ILE A 707 1.80 -17.06 1.10
N ILE A 708 1.32 -17.86 2.05
CA ILE A 708 0.15 -18.74 1.86
C ILE A 708 -0.92 -18.56 2.95
N GLY A 709 -2.08 -19.17 2.73
CA GLY A 709 -3.17 -19.16 3.70
C GLY A 709 -3.75 -17.77 3.95
N CYS A 710 -4.21 -17.55 5.17
CA CYS A 710 -4.73 -16.23 5.53
C CYS A 710 -3.63 -15.21 5.88
N SER A 711 -2.33 -15.56 5.81
CA SER A 711 -1.26 -14.55 5.80
C SER A 711 -1.37 -13.69 4.51
N ALA A 712 -1.58 -14.34 3.36
CA ALA A 712 -1.91 -13.68 2.09
C ALA A 712 -3.39 -13.23 1.97
N GLY A 713 -4.23 -13.55 2.96
CA GLY A 713 -5.58 -12.98 3.10
C GLY A 713 -6.72 -13.67 2.35
N PHE A 714 -6.62 -14.97 2.03
CA PHE A 714 -7.64 -15.71 1.27
C PHE A 714 -8.98 -16.01 2.00
N LEU A 715 -9.46 -15.14 2.89
CA LEU A 715 -10.70 -15.34 3.64
C LEU A 715 -11.94 -14.85 2.87
N ASN A 716 -12.95 -15.71 2.72
CA ASN A 716 -14.27 -15.34 2.20
C ASN A 716 -15.13 -14.75 3.32
N VAL A 717 -15.15 -13.41 3.39
CA VAL A 717 -15.77 -12.63 4.46
C VAL A 717 -17.27 -12.89 4.62
N PRO A 718 -18.14 -12.80 3.58
CA PRO A 718 -19.56 -13.07 3.74
C PRO A 718 -19.90 -14.53 4.06
N LYS A 719 -19.02 -15.50 3.76
CA LYS A 719 -19.15 -16.89 4.26
C LYS A 719 -18.63 -17.07 5.70
N ILE A 720 -17.78 -16.17 6.18
CA ILE A 720 -16.94 -16.31 7.38
C ILE A 720 -16.06 -17.58 7.31
N LYS A 721 -15.50 -17.89 6.13
CA LYS A 721 -14.66 -19.07 5.89
C LYS A 721 -13.34 -18.72 5.22
N GLY A 722 -12.24 -19.18 5.82
CA GLY A 722 -10.90 -19.12 5.23
C GLY A 722 -10.14 -20.45 5.25
N THR A 723 -10.67 -21.50 5.88
CA THR A 723 -9.97 -22.78 6.05
C THR A 723 -9.71 -23.48 4.73
N HIS A 724 -10.74 -23.64 3.91
CA HIS A 724 -10.70 -24.39 2.64
C HIS A 724 -9.84 -23.68 1.60
N THR A 725 -9.97 -22.36 1.48
CA THR A 725 -9.11 -21.53 0.64
C THR A 725 -7.66 -21.52 1.14
N ALA A 726 -7.43 -21.51 2.46
CA ALA A 726 -6.09 -21.58 3.01
C ALA A 726 -5.40 -22.92 2.71
N MET A 727 -6.09 -24.05 2.93
CA MET A 727 -5.60 -25.39 2.56
C MET A 727 -5.26 -25.45 1.07
N LYS A 728 -6.18 -25.06 0.18
CA LYS A 728 -5.95 -25.10 -1.26
C LYS A 728 -4.81 -24.17 -1.69
N SER A 729 -4.64 -23.00 -1.06
CA SER A 729 -3.50 -22.12 -1.34
C SER A 729 -2.16 -22.76 -0.98
N GLY A 730 -2.10 -23.57 0.08
CA GLY A 730 -0.93 -24.37 0.44
C GLY A 730 -0.64 -25.48 -0.57
N MET A 731 -1.67 -26.18 -1.06
CA MET A 731 -1.51 -27.19 -2.12
C MET A 731 -0.93 -26.60 -3.42
N LEU A 732 -1.43 -25.44 -3.85
CA LEU A 732 -0.96 -24.77 -5.07
C LEU A 732 0.48 -24.24 -4.91
N ALA A 733 0.85 -23.77 -3.71
CA ALA A 733 2.22 -23.37 -3.40
C ALA A 733 3.16 -24.57 -3.33
N ALA A 734 2.71 -25.71 -2.80
CA ALA A 734 3.44 -26.98 -2.81
C ALA A 734 3.71 -27.48 -4.24
N GLU A 735 2.71 -27.41 -5.13
CA GLU A 735 2.85 -27.78 -6.54
C GLU A 735 3.86 -26.87 -7.28
N ALA A 736 3.83 -25.56 -7.01
CA ALA A 736 4.80 -24.61 -7.57
C ALA A 736 6.22 -24.77 -6.98
N ALA A 737 6.33 -25.01 -5.66
CA ALA A 737 7.61 -25.25 -4.99
C ALA A 737 8.26 -26.56 -5.43
N PHE A 738 7.47 -27.63 -5.60
CA PHE A 738 7.97 -28.89 -6.16
C PHE A 738 8.49 -28.69 -7.58
N GLY A 739 7.73 -28.01 -8.45
CA GLY A 739 8.16 -27.71 -9.81
C GLY A 739 9.45 -26.88 -9.88
N ALA A 740 9.59 -25.89 -8.99
CA ALA A 740 10.82 -25.09 -8.86
C ALA A 740 12.03 -25.91 -8.37
N LEU A 741 11.83 -26.85 -7.43
CA LEU A 741 12.91 -27.68 -6.88
C LEU A 741 13.30 -28.86 -7.78
N HIS A 742 12.39 -29.34 -8.64
CA HIS A 742 12.63 -30.39 -9.62
C HIS A 742 13.13 -29.86 -10.98
N GLY A 743 12.95 -28.57 -11.25
CA GLY A 743 13.36 -27.91 -12.50
C GLY A 743 12.31 -27.90 -13.61
N ASP A 744 11.06 -28.27 -13.30
CA ASP A 744 9.93 -28.29 -14.24
C ASP A 744 9.29 -26.90 -14.45
N SER A 745 9.37 -26.01 -13.45
CA SER A 745 8.76 -24.68 -13.48
C SER A 745 9.48 -23.71 -12.53
N THR A 746 8.91 -22.53 -12.29
CA THR A 746 9.39 -21.57 -11.28
C THR A 746 8.30 -21.27 -10.26
N LEU A 747 8.67 -20.71 -9.10
CA LEU A 747 7.74 -20.48 -7.99
C LEU A 747 6.66 -19.44 -8.33
N GLU A 748 6.91 -18.54 -9.29
CA GLU A 748 5.96 -17.58 -9.86
C GLU A 748 4.71 -18.25 -10.44
N SER A 749 4.82 -19.53 -10.86
CA SER A 749 3.66 -20.33 -11.31
C SER A 749 2.56 -20.44 -10.24
N TYR A 750 2.89 -20.28 -8.94
CA TYR A 750 1.92 -20.19 -7.85
C TYR A 750 0.90 -19.05 -8.09
N TRP A 751 1.34 -17.88 -8.56
CA TRP A 751 0.46 -16.72 -8.75
C TRP A 751 -0.55 -16.94 -9.90
N GLU A 752 -0.16 -17.66 -10.94
CA GLU A 752 -1.06 -18.01 -12.04
C GLU A 752 -2.03 -19.10 -11.63
N SER A 753 -1.51 -20.17 -11.01
CA SER A 753 -2.30 -21.28 -10.45
C SER A 753 -3.34 -20.79 -9.43
N LEU A 754 -2.97 -19.85 -8.56
CA LEU A 754 -3.89 -19.20 -7.61
C LEU A 754 -5.02 -18.45 -8.33
N ARG A 755 -4.70 -17.59 -9.32
CA ARG A 755 -5.68 -16.81 -10.08
C ARG A 755 -6.60 -17.68 -10.96
N ASN A 756 -6.11 -18.82 -11.44
CA ASN A 756 -6.87 -19.79 -12.20
C ASN A 756 -7.66 -20.77 -11.31
N SER A 757 -7.40 -20.79 -10.00
CA SER A 757 -8.10 -21.67 -9.06
C SER A 757 -9.49 -21.15 -8.66
N TRP A 758 -10.28 -22.06 -8.10
CA TRP A 758 -11.59 -21.72 -7.53
C TRP A 758 -11.52 -20.73 -6.35
N ILE A 759 -10.36 -20.56 -5.69
CA ILE A 759 -10.16 -19.55 -4.65
C ILE A 759 -10.42 -18.15 -5.22
N TRP A 760 -9.83 -17.88 -6.39
CA TRP A 760 -9.93 -16.55 -7.01
C TRP A 760 -11.35 -16.24 -7.46
N GLU A 761 -12.05 -17.22 -8.04
CA GLU A 761 -13.46 -17.08 -8.40
C GLU A 761 -14.35 -16.83 -7.17
N GLU A 762 -14.15 -17.59 -6.09
CA GLU A 762 -14.92 -17.45 -4.85
C GLU A 762 -14.74 -16.07 -4.22
N LEU A 763 -13.49 -15.62 -4.03
CA LEU A 763 -13.18 -14.33 -3.44
C LEU A 763 -13.60 -13.17 -4.37
N HIS A 764 -13.51 -13.34 -5.69
CA HIS A 764 -13.99 -12.33 -6.64
C HIS A 764 -15.51 -12.16 -6.59
N ARG A 765 -16.29 -13.24 -6.43
CA ARG A 765 -17.75 -13.16 -6.24
C ARG A 765 -18.13 -12.47 -4.92
N ALA A 766 -17.31 -12.60 -3.88
CA ALA A 766 -17.54 -12.02 -2.55
C ALA A 766 -17.06 -10.56 -2.37
N ARG A 767 -16.27 -10.03 -3.31
CA ARG A 767 -15.47 -8.79 -3.15
C ARG A 767 -16.23 -7.53 -2.68
N ASN A 768 -17.49 -7.35 -3.08
CA ASN A 768 -18.25 -6.12 -2.80
C ASN A 768 -19.00 -6.13 -1.46
N TYR A 769 -19.06 -7.27 -0.75
CA TYR A 769 -19.84 -7.37 0.49
C TYR A 769 -19.23 -6.51 1.60
N ARG A 770 -17.98 -6.75 2.01
CA ARG A 770 -17.36 -6.04 3.13
C ARG A 770 -17.21 -4.52 2.92
N PRO A 771 -16.73 -4.01 1.76
CA PRO A 771 -16.63 -2.57 1.54
C PRO A 771 -17.97 -1.84 1.62
N ALA A 772 -19.09 -2.51 1.28
CA ALA A 772 -20.40 -1.88 1.33
C ALA A 772 -20.82 -1.46 2.76
N PHE A 773 -20.31 -2.14 3.79
CA PHE A 773 -20.58 -1.81 5.19
C PHE A 773 -19.77 -0.62 5.72
N ASP A 774 -18.78 -0.09 4.98
CA ASP A 774 -18.12 1.18 5.33
C ASP A 774 -19.10 2.38 5.25
N HIS A 775 -20.22 2.20 4.55
CA HIS A 775 -21.37 3.13 4.51
C HIS A 775 -22.44 2.83 5.59
N GLY A 776 -22.17 1.90 6.51
CA GLY A 776 -23.07 1.50 7.58
C GLY A 776 -23.96 0.29 7.25
N LEU A 777 -24.68 -0.18 8.26
CA LEU A 777 -25.42 -1.45 8.25
C LEU A 777 -26.47 -1.56 7.13
N ILE A 778 -27.30 -0.53 6.91
CA ILE A 778 -28.39 -0.58 5.92
C ILE A 778 -27.88 -0.55 4.46
N PRO A 779 -26.97 0.35 4.05
CA PRO A 779 -26.35 0.27 2.72
C PRO A 779 -25.59 -1.06 2.51
N GLY A 780 -24.84 -1.53 3.52
CA GLY A 780 -24.11 -2.79 3.47
C GLY A 780 -25.02 -3.99 3.21
N LEU A 781 -26.12 -4.13 3.96
CA LEU A 781 -27.14 -5.15 3.73
C LEU A 781 -27.80 -5.04 2.35
N THR A 782 -28.11 -3.81 1.89
CA THR A 782 -28.77 -3.56 0.61
C THR A 782 -27.89 -3.98 -0.57
N ILE A 783 -26.61 -3.60 -0.56
CA ILE A 783 -25.63 -3.98 -1.58
C ILE A 783 -25.32 -5.48 -1.49
N SER A 784 -25.21 -6.05 -0.29
CA SER A 784 -25.02 -7.50 -0.11
C SER A 784 -26.19 -8.30 -0.71
N ALA A 785 -27.43 -7.86 -0.51
CA ALA A 785 -28.60 -8.50 -1.11
C ALA A 785 -28.63 -8.35 -2.64
N LEU A 786 -28.25 -7.18 -3.18
CA LEU A 786 -28.09 -6.97 -4.62
C LEU A 786 -27.03 -7.90 -5.23
N GLU A 787 -25.87 -8.02 -4.57
CA GLU A 787 -24.76 -8.88 -5.02
C GLU A 787 -25.08 -10.37 -4.90
N HIS A 788 -25.86 -10.77 -3.88
CA HIS A 788 -26.28 -12.16 -3.69
C HIS A 788 -27.38 -12.58 -4.66
N TYR A 789 -28.53 -11.89 -4.64
CA TYR A 789 -29.74 -12.36 -5.30
C TYR A 789 -29.85 -11.93 -6.77
N ILE A 790 -29.25 -10.80 -7.16
CA ILE A 790 -29.45 -10.20 -8.49
C ILE A 790 -28.19 -10.34 -9.36
N THR A 791 -27.04 -9.77 -8.96
CA THR A 791 -25.82 -9.83 -9.79
C THR A 791 -25.10 -11.18 -9.68
N LYS A 792 -25.31 -11.92 -8.57
CA LYS A 792 -24.58 -13.15 -8.21
C LYS A 792 -23.04 -12.95 -8.22
N GLY A 793 -22.59 -11.81 -7.68
CA GLY A 793 -21.18 -11.38 -7.67
C GLY A 793 -20.63 -10.93 -9.02
N ARG A 794 -21.45 -10.84 -10.07
CA ARG A 794 -21.05 -10.43 -11.44
C ARG A 794 -21.24 -8.93 -11.71
N SER A 795 -21.30 -8.11 -10.65
CA SER A 795 -21.30 -6.65 -10.79
C SER A 795 -20.10 -6.19 -11.64
N PRO A 796 -20.23 -5.16 -12.52
CA PRO A 796 -19.12 -4.64 -13.30
C PRO A 796 -18.17 -3.73 -12.48
N VAL A 797 -18.49 -3.48 -11.21
CA VAL A 797 -17.72 -2.60 -10.31
C VAL A 797 -17.07 -3.43 -9.20
N THR A 798 -15.90 -3.00 -8.73
CA THR A 798 -15.28 -3.48 -7.49
C THR A 798 -15.19 -2.31 -6.52
N LEU A 799 -15.86 -2.41 -5.38
CA LEU A 799 -15.78 -1.42 -4.32
C LEU A 799 -14.40 -1.47 -3.64
N LYS A 800 -13.95 -0.32 -3.13
CA LYS A 800 -12.72 -0.19 -2.37
C LYS A 800 -13.04 0.00 -0.89
N HIS A 801 -12.19 -0.53 -0.02
CA HIS A 801 -12.19 -0.20 1.41
C HIS A 801 -11.80 1.26 1.63
N GLY A 802 -12.16 1.80 2.80
CA GLY A 802 -11.78 3.12 3.26
C GLY A 802 -10.31 3.26 3.66
N LYS A 803 -10.08 3.84 4.85
CA LYS A 803 -8.76 3.97 5.47
C LYS A 803 -8.29 2.65 6.10
N PRO A 804 -6.99 2.48 6.39
CA PRO A 804 -6.52 1.43 7.29
C PRO A 804 -7.19 1.48 8.68
N ASP A 805 -7.37 0.32 9.31
CA ASP A 805 -8.13 0.15 10.55
C ASP A 805 -7.62 1.00 11.73
N HIS A 806 -6.31 1.23 11.82
CA HIS A 806 -5.73 2.12 12.82
C HIS A 806 -6.17 3.59 12.65
N GLU A 807 -6.21 4.09 11.41
CA GLU A 807 -6.64 5.47 11.09
C GLU A 807 -8.16 5.69 11.19
N ALA A 808 -8.93 4.63 11.39
CA ALA A 808 -10.39 4.69 11.52
C ALA A 808 -10.85 5.11 12.93
N THR A 809 -9.96 5.08 13.93
CA THR A 809 -10.27 5.47 15.31
C THR A 809 -10.41 6.98 15.45
N ASP A 810 -11.57 7.45 15.90
CA ASP A 810 -11.83 8.86 16.16
C ASP A 810 -11.22 9.31 17.50
N VAL A 811 -11.06 10.62 17.68
CA VAL A 811 -10.64 11.20 18.98
C VAL A 811 -11.73 10.99 20.04
N ALA A 812 -11.32 10.73 21.28
CA ALA A 812 -12.24 10.37 22.36
C ALA A 812 -13.24 11.48 22.74
N GLN A 813 -12.92 12.75 22.44
CA GLN A 813 -13.76 13.90 22.75
C GLN A 813 -15.07 13.97 21.96
N ILE A 814 -15.19 13.29 20.80
CA ILE A 814 -16.43 13.27 20.01
C ILE A 814 -17.32 12.06 20.28
N HIS A 815 -16.89 11.16 21.17
CA HIS A 815 -17.63 9.96 21.56
C HIS A 815 -17.96 10.01 23.05
N SER A 816 -19.07 9.38 23.45
CA SER A 816 -19.37 9.16 24.87
C SER A 816 -18.78 7.82 25.33
N PRO A 817 -18.25 7.72 26.56
CA PRO A 817 -17.89 6.45 27.18
C PRO A 817 -19.05 5.45 27.16
N ILE A 818 -18.75 4.18 26.93
CA ILE A 818 -19.73 3.09 26.95
C ILE A 818 -19.71 2.43 28.34
N GLU A 819 -20.82 2.50 29.05
CA GLU A 819 -21.01 1.75 30.30
C GLU A 819 -21.42 0.30 29.99
N TYR A 820 -20.50 -0.62 30.22
CA TYR A 820 -20.74 -2.06 30.08
C TYR A 820 -21.31 -2.65 31.39
N PRO A 821 -22.28 -3.57 31.32
CA PRO A 821 -22.79 -4.28 32.49
C PRO A 821 -21.67 -5.08 33.17
N LYS A 822 -21.68 -5.13 34.51
CA LYS A 822 -20.76 -6.00 35.24
C LYS A 822 -21.03 -7.48 34.90
N PRO A 823 -19.99 -8.33 34.85
CA PRO A 823 -20.17 -9.77 34.66
C PRO A 823 -21.01 -10.37 35.79
N ASP A 824 -21.89 -11.32 35.45
CA ASP A 824 -22.77 -11.99 36.41
C ASP A 824 -22.16 -13.29 36.97
N GLY A 825 -21.04 -13.75 36.40
CA GLY A 825 -20.39 -15.02 36.74
C GLY A 825 -21.13 -16.26 36.24
N SER A 826 -22.17 -16.10 35.41
CA SER A 826 -23.01 -17.20 34.91
C SER A 826 -23.08 -17.24 33.38
N LEU A 827 -23.41 -16.11 32.74
CA LEU A 827 -23.42 -15.91 31.29
C LEU A 827 -22.26 -15.02 30.85
N SER A 828 -21.88 -14.03 31.67
CA SER A 828 -20.77 -13.11 31.43
C SER A 828 -19.70 -13.21 32.52
N PHE A 829 -18.43 -13.10 32.10
CA PHE A 829 -17.24 -13.27 32.95
C PHE A 829 -16.27 -12.10 32.76
N ASP A 830 -15.47 -11.83 33.78
CA ASP A 830 -14.35 -10.88 33.70
C ASP A 830 -13.19 -11.43 32.85
N VAL A 831 -12.33 -10.53 32.37
CA VAL A 831 -11.17 -10.89 31.52
C VAL A 831 -10.21 -11.88 32.21
N PRO A 832 -9.79 -11.71 33.50
CA PRO A 832 -9.00 -12.72 34.20
C PRO A 832 -9.62 -14.14 34.23
N THR A 833 -10.91 -14.26 34.55
CA THR A 833 -11.62 -15.56 34.52
C THR A 833 -11.60 -16.20 33.13
N SER A 834 -11.80 -15.40 32.07
CA SER A 834 -11.72 -15.88 30.69
C SER A 834 -10.28 -16.22 30.26
N LEU A 835 -9.29 -15.42 30.65
CA LEU A 835 -7.87 -15.69 30.39
C LEU A 835 -7.42 -17.03 30.95
N HIS A 836 -7.81 -17.38 32.18
CA HIS A 836 -7.50 -18.68 32.76
C HIS A 836 -7.99 -19.84 31.87
N ARG A 837 -9.18 -19.70 31.28
CA ARG A 837 -9.77 -20.69 30.36
C ARG A 837 -9.11 -20.75 28.98
N SER A 838 -8.25 -19.80 28.62
CA SER A 838 -7.44 -19.86 27.40
C SER A 838 -6.17 -20.71 27.55
N ASN A 839 -5.81 -21.06 28.79
CA ASN A 839 -4.57 -21.72 29.15
C ASN A 839 -3.32 -21.00 28.58
N THR A 840 -3.37 -19.67 28.43
CA THR A 840 -2.24 -18.89 27.93
C THR A 840 -1.17 -18.70 29.01
N ASN A 841 0.10 -18.92 28.66
CA ASN A 841 1.22 -18.73 29.57
C ASN A 841 2.51 -18.36 28.83
N HIS A 842 3.43 -17.69 29.52
CA HIS A 842 4.77 -17.31 29.04
C HIS A 842 5.75 -17.34 30.23
N ASP A 843 7.06 -17.48 30.00
CA ASP A 843 8.03 -17.13 31.05
C ASP A 843 7.83 -15.65 31.44
N HIS A 844 7.67 -15.38 32.72
CA HIS A 844 7.50 -14.03 33.27
C HIS A 844 8.78 -13.19 33.19
N ASP A 845 9.93 -13.84 33.15
CA ASP A 845 11.25 -13.23 33.04
C ASP A 845 11.77 -13.32 31.59
N GLN A 846 10.97 -12.86 30.62
CA GLN A 846 11.42 -12.67 29.24
C GLN A 846 11.09 -11.24 28.77
N PRO A 847 11.80 -10.69 27.75
CA PRO A 847 11.47 -9.40 27.18
C PRO A 847 10.03 -9.36 26.66
N ALA A 848 9.36 -8.22 26.83
CA ALA A 848 8.01 -8.06 26.29
C ALA A 848 8.03 -8.16 24.75
N HIS A 849 7.38 -9.20 24.21
CA HIS A 849 7.23 -9.40 22.76
C HIS A 849 6.29 -8.37 22.09
N LEU A 850 5.71 -7.47 22.89
CA LEU A 850 4.87 -6.35 22.48
C LEU A 850 5.69 -5.08 22.63
N ARG A 851 6.41 -4.71 21.57
CA ARG A 851 7.40 -3.62 21.60
C ARG A 851 6.70 -2.29 21.29
N LEU A 852 7.16 -1.21 21.91
CA LEU A 852 6.75 0.16 21.59
C LEU A 852 7.87 0.81 20.77
N ARG A 853 7.54 1.38 19.61
CA ARG A 853 8.50 2.13 18.78
C ARG A 853 8.93 3.44 19.43
N ASP A 854 7.98 4.15 20.04
CA ASP A 854 8.17 5.26 20.96
C ASP A 854 7.42 4.94 22.28
N PRO A 855 8.13 4.78 23.42
CA PRO A 855 7.51 4.48 24.70
C PRO A 855 6.70 5.65 25.29
N LYS A 856 6.72 6.85 24.68
CA LYS A 856 5.97 8.04 25.17
C LYS A 856 4.59 8.19 24.54
N ILE A 857 4.32 7.53 23.42
CA ILE A 857 3.03 7.63 22.71
C ILE A 857 1.83 7.18 23.58
N PRO A 858 1.91 6.13 24.42
CA PRO A 858 0.81 5.72 25.28
C PRO A 858 0.29 6.83 26.21
N GLU A 859 1.19 7.58 26.85
CA GLU A 859 0.86 8.65 27.81
C GLU A 859 0.62 10.00 27.11
N SER A 860 1.39 10.32 26.06
CA SER A 860 1.31 11.63 25.40
C SER A 860 0.23 11.73 24.32
N VAL A 861 -0.25 10.59 23.79
CA VAL A 861 -1.21 10.55 22.68
C VAL A 861 -2.36 9.59 22.95
N ASN A 862 -2.10 8.30 23.16
CA ASN A 862 -3.17 7.30 23.16
C ASN A 862 -4.14 7.51 24.34
N LEU A 863 -3.64 7.73 25.55
CA LEU A 863 -4.45 8.09 26.71
C LEU A 863 -5.18 9.45 26.56
N PRO A 864 -4.53 10.59 26.32
CA PRO A 864 -5.21 11.90 26.30
C PRO A 864 -6.08 12.16 25.07
N VAL A 865 -5.73 11.63 23.89
CA VAL A 865 -6.44 11.90 22.63
C VAL A 865 -7.47 10.82 22.30
N TYR A 866 -7.14 9.56 22.57
CA TYR A 866 -7.96 8.40 22.22
C TYR A 866 -8.50 7.64 23.44
N ALA A 867 -8.30 8.14 24.67
CA ALA A 867 -8.75 7.48 25.90
C ALA A 867 -8.21 6.04 26.07
N ALA A 868 -6.97 5.77 25.63
CA ALA A 868 -6.28 4.48 25.78
C ALA A 868 -7.02 3.27 25.15
N PRO A 869 -7.27 3.25 23.82
CA PRO A 869 -7.97 2.16 23.14
C PRO A 869 -7.28 0.79 23.33
N GLU A 870 -5.97 0.74 23.57
CA GLU A 870 -5.20 -0.48 23.87
C GLU A 870 -5.71 -1.25 25.09
N SER A 871 -6.29 -0.55 26.07
CA SER A 871 -6.93 -1.17 27.23
C SER A 871 -8.28 -1.84 26.91
N ARG A 872 -8.84 -1.65 25.69
CA ARG A 872 -10.19 -2.10 25.30
C ARG A 872 -10.22 -3.00 24.09
N TYR A 873 -9.44 -2.72 23.03
CA TYR A 873 -9.33 -3.66 21.92
C TYR A 873 -8.55 -4.93 22.30
N CYS A 874 -7.75 -4.87 23.37
CA CYS A 874 -7.00 -6.01 23.86
C CYS A 874 -7.94 -6.96 24.63
N PRO A 875 -8.22 -8.16 24.10
CA PRO A 875 -9.15 -9.10 24.72
C PRO A 875 -8.56 -9.85 25.92
N ALA A 876 -7.31 -9.50 26.27
CA ALA A 876 -6.45 -10.21 27.19
C ALA A 876 -5.89 -9.30 28.29
N ARG A 877 -6.39 -8.05 28.41
CA ARG A 877 -5.95 -7.06 29.42
C ARG A 877 -4.41 -7.00 29.55
N VAL A 878 -3.73 -6.97 28.40
CA VAL A 878 -2.27 -6.88 28.35
C VAL A 878 -1.80 -5.45 28.58
N TYR A 879 -2.60 -4.46 28.20
CA TYR A 879 -2.30 -3.04 28.35
C TYR A 879 -3.16 -2.45 29.47
N GLU A 880 -2.52 -2.03 30.55
CA GLU A 880 -3.18 -1.43 31.70
C GLU A 880 -2.52 -0.11 32.08
N TYR A 881 -3.31 0.91 32.39
CA TYR A 881 -2.79 2.18 32.87
C TYR A 881 -2.84 2.20 34.40
N VAL A 882 -1.67 2.21 35.03
CA VAL A 882 -1.50 2.19 36.49
C VAL A 882 -0.93 3.53 36.97
N PRO A 883 -1.35 4.05 38.13
CA PRO A 883 -0.75 5.24 38.71
C PRO A 883 0.68 4.94 39.18
N ASP A 884 1.61 5.83 38.86
CA ASP A 884 2.98 5.81 39.38
C ASP A 884 3.09 6.51 40.74
N GLU A 885 4.33 6.68 41.23
CA GLU A 885 4.62 7.35 42.51
C GLU A 885 4.13 8.82 42.56
N GLU A 886 3.99 9.48 41.41
CA GLU A 886 3.45 10.83 41.27
C GLU A 886 1.94 10.84 40.97
N SER A 887 1.27 9.67 41.04
CA SER A 887 -0.13 9.45 40.65
C SER A 887 -0.44 9.72 39.17
N GLN A 888 0.57 9.74 38.30
CA GLN A 888 0.39 9.82 36.85
C GLN A 888 0.15 8.42 36.27
N LEU A 889 -0.82 8.30 35.36
CA LEU A 889 -1.15 7.02 34.72
C LEU A 889 -0.08 6.67 33.67
N LYS A 890 0.68 5.59 33.92
CA LYS A 890 1.66 5.00 32.98
C LYS A 890 1.18 3.65 32.45
N LEU A 891 1.56 3.32 31.22
CA LEU A 891 1.25 2.04 30.61
C LEU A 891 2.11 0.91 31.21
N GLN A 892 1.45 -0.09 31.79
CA GLN A 892 2.01 -1.39 32.14
C GLN A 892 1.63 -2.42 31.07
N ILE A 893 2.63 -3.17 30.59
CA ILE A 893 2.47 -4.26 29.61
C ILE A 893 2.59 -5.62 30.32
N ASN A 894 1.45 -6.29 30.50
CA ASN A 894 1.30 -7.63 31.06
C ASN A 894 1.44 -8.69 29.96
N ALA A 895 2.62 -8.76 29.33
CA ALA A 895 2.88 -9.56 28.12
C ALA A 895 2.55 -11.06 28.29
N GLN A 896 2.64 -11.60 29.50
CA GLN A 896 2.32 -12.99 29.83
C GLN A 896 0.85 -13.37 29.55
N ASN A 897 -0.07 -12.40 29.54
CA ASN A 897 -1.49 -12.63 29.26
C ASN A 897 -1.78 -12.77 27.75
N CYS A 898 -0.81 -12.51 26.86
CA CYS A 898 -1.06 -12.33 25.43
C CYS A 898 -1.68 -13.56 24.77
N LEU A 899 -2.82 -13.37 24.06
CA LEU A 899 -3.48 -14.43 23.31
C LEU A 899 -2.98 -14.58 21.86
N HIS A 900 -1.90 -13.87 21.50
CA HIS A 900 -1.35 -13.85 20.13
C HIS A 900 -2.34 -13.40 19.03
N CYS A 901 -3.43 -12.73 19.42
CA CYS A 901 -4.50 -12.26 18.53
C CYS A 901 -4.09 -11.16 17.53
N LYS A 902 -2.90 -10.57 17.70
CA LYS A 902 -2.33 -9.45 16.90
C LYS A 902 -3.23 -8.21 16.75
N ALA A 903 -4.28 -8.04 17.56
CA ALA A 903 -5.22 -6.91 17.48
C ALA A 903 -4.53 -5.55 17.64
N CYS A 904 -3.59 -5.46 18.59
CA CYS A 904 -2.85 -4.25 18.94
C CYS A 904 -2.06 -3.66 17.77
N ASP A 905 -1.32 -4.50 17.08
CA ASP A 905 -0.49 -4.19 15.92
C ASP A 905 -1.33 -3.82 14.67
N VAL A 906 -2.65 -4.08 14.67
CA VAL A 906 -3.58 -3.58 13.63
C VAL A 906 -4.33 -2.32 14.06
N LYS A 907 -4.73 -2.21 15.34
CA LYS A 907 -5.71 -1.22 15.81
C LYS A 907 -5.10 0.01 16.50
N ASP A 908 -3.86 -0.06 16.97
CA ASP A 908 -3.19 1.09 17.59
C ASP A 908 -3.19 2.32 16.65
N PRO A 909 -3.86 3.44 17.01
CA PRO A 909 -4.04 4.61 16.13
C PRO A 909 -2.73 5.27 15.64
N LYS A 910 -1.59 4.93 16.26
CA LYS A 910 -0.26 5.43 15.86
C LYS A 910 0.68 4.36 15.28
N GLN A 911 0.25 3.11 15.18
CA GLN A 911 1.11 1.99 14.73
C GLN A 911 2.46 1.98 15.51
N ASN A 912 2.35 2.21 16.82
CA ASN A 912 3.46 2.28 17.76
C ASN A 912 3.75 0.92 18.38
N ILE A 913 2.71 0.12 18.64
CA ILE A 913 2.84 -1.26 19.10
C ILE A 913 3.24 -2.17 17.93
N GLU A 914 4.35 -2.88 18.10
CA GLU A 914 4.83 -3.91 17.18
C GLU A 914 4.76 -5.28 17.86
N TRP A 915 4.05 -6.23 17.23
CA TRP A 915 3.98 -7.60 17.74
C TRP A 915 5.14 -8.42 17.19
N THR A 916 5.97 -8.96 18.09
CA THR A 916 7.03 -9.93 17.80
C THR A 916 6.70 -11.29 18.42
N VAL A 917 7.40 -12.35 18.03
CA VAL A 917 7.27 -13.65 18.70
C VAL A 917 7.88 -13.61 20.11
N PRO A 918 7.22 -14.14 21.15
CA PRO A 918 7.88 -14.49 22.40
C PRO A 918 8.78 -15.72 22.22
N GLU A 919 9.39 -16.18 23.32
CA GLU A 919 9.96 -17.51 23.39
C GLU A 919 8.94 -18.59 22.95
N GLY A 920 9.42 -19.53 22.13
CA GLY A 920 8.61 -20.62 21.59
C GLY A 920 7.98 -21.49 22.67
N GLY A 921 6.79 -22.02 22.38
CA GLY A 921 5.93 -22.70 23.35
C GLY A 921 5.06 -21.76 24.20
N GLY A 922 5.43 -20.47 24.33
CA GLY A 922 4.58 -19.45 24.96
C GLY A 922 3.33 -19.12 24.13
N GLY A 923 2.27 -18.70 24.81
CA GLY A 923 0.97 -18.33 24.23
C GLY A 923 -0.19 -19.23 24.66
N PRO A 924 -1.35 -19.16 23.97
CA PRO A 924 -2.53 -19.97 24.27
C PRO A 924 -2.32 -21.48 24.18
N GLY A 925 -3.01 -22.22 25.06
CA GLY A 925 -3.11 -23.68 25.04
C GLY A 925 -4.50 -24.15 24.59
N TYR A 926 -4.93 -23.77 23.38
CA TYR A 926 -6.25 -24.15 22.86
C TYR A 926 -6.30 -25.64 22.50
N SER A 927 -7.31 -26.34 23.00
CA SER A 927 -7.55 -27.78 22.80
C SER A 927 -8.80 -28.06 21.97
N VAL A 928 -9.81 -27.18 21.98
CA VAL A 928 -11.13 -27.41 21.34
C VAL A 928 -11.61 -26.24 20.46
N MET A 929 -10.78 -25.20 20.31
CA MET A 929 -11.08 -24.01 19.48
C MET A 929 -10.94 -24.25 17.97
#